data_AF-A0A3M7BV95-F1
#
_entry.id   AF-A0A3M7BV95-F1
#
_cell.length_a   1.000
_cell.length_b   1.000
_cell.length_c   1.000
_cell.angle_alpha   90.00
_cell.angle_beta   90.00
_cell.angle_gamma   90.00
#
_symmetry.space_group_name_H-M   'P 1'
#
loop_
_entity.id
_entity.type
_entity.pdbx_description
1 polymer ?
#
loop_
_entity_poly.entity_id
_entity_poly.type
_entity_poly.pdbx_seq_one_letter_code
_entity_poly.pdbx_strand_id
1 'polypeptide(L)'
;MSDDKKPSRPSAPPRQITVNPVLDEERTSVPVTPVLESASDDQFGGRPPSLERLAEINASQNDGNGGAQTEPTHAGSDVKSSEELLRRFSLSSERSKKNDLADVDPRAAHPNLHLSGHVISATFCVPYKIGYSGHGNEWELVHRRGTSALFDSFTYLASSESPWNHTLVGWTGEIDRTTSTPSAKQNGRANSSLHAHPLNKASAPIPTDAGRAKQEPSTEQSELRIRPEDRRRLEKQLERDHGGRVCPVWLANDVDEQDRYILRDQQRWRKYGEHELFTLFHYKMNEPSDGRALRKSWADYYRMNRAFADTIMSIYKPGDVILVHDYHLLLLPSLLRQRIHTIYVGFFLHVPFPSSEYYRCLTRRKEVLEGVLGANMIGFQAYSYSRHFSSCCTRILGFDSSSAGVDAFGAHVAVDVFPIGINANTTIQAAFESPEVEEKVSALREMYSGKKIIVGRDRLDSVRGVAQKLQAFEIFLERNPEWRDQVVLIQVTSPTSIEEREDKGDKTANKISDLVARINGAFGSLSFTPVQHYPQYLSKEEYFALLRVADVGLITSVRDGMNTTALEYVICQRDNHGPLIISEFSGTAGSLGNAMHINPWDLSGTADAIDLALTMDRKDKALAHSKLYKHVTDSTVQAWTGSYLKRLLTNLASFDQSSATPALDRAKLLAQYRSAKRRLFMFDYDGTLTPIVRDPQSATPSDRVIRNLKMLASDPNNAVWIISGRDQQFLDEWMGHITELGLSAEHGSFMR
;
A
#
# COMPACT_ATOMS: atom_id res chain seq x y z
N MET A 1 14.21 -84.47 -20.96
CA MET A 1 13.16 -84.14 -19.99
C MET A 1 13.80 -83.18 -19.01
N SER A 2 13.41 -81.94 -18.77
CA SER A 2 12.57 -80.94 -19.43
C SER A 2 12.96 -79.68 -18.65
N ASP A 3 13.66 -78.75 -19.29
CA ASP A 3 14.15 -77.54 -18.63
C ASP A 3 13.00 -76.59 -18.29
N ASP A 4 12.94 -76.18 -17.03
CA ASP A 4 12.02 -75.20 -16.46
C ASP A 4 12.16 -73.82 -17.13
N LYS A 5 11.19 -73.45 -17.98
CA LYS A 5 10.97 -72.07 -18.41
C LYS A 5 10.11 -71.33 -17.39
N LYS A 6 10.74 -70.55 -16.52
CA LYS A 6 10.09 -69.47 -15.75
C LYS A 6 9.54 -68.39 -16.70
N PRO A 7 8.31 -67.88 -16.50
CA PRO A 7 7.83 -66.71 -17.22
C PRO A 7 8.48 -65.42 -16.68
N SER A 8 8.79 -64.52 -17.62
CA SER A 8 9.43 -63.23 -17.42
C SER A 8 8.57 -62.25 -16.63
N ARG A 9 9.20 -61.54 -15.69
CA ARG A 9 8.64 -60.44 -14.90
C ARG A 9 8.58 -59.17 -15.78
N PRO A 10 7.49 -58.40 -15.82
CA PRO A 10 7.46 -57.14 -16.55
C PRO A 10 8.39 -56.11 -15.87
N SER A 11 9.17 -55.40 -16.69
CA SER A 11 10.09 -54.33 -16.29
C SER A 11 9.36 -53.21 -15.55
N ALA A 12 9.86 -52.82 -14.37
CA ALA A 12 9.40 -51.63 -13.66
C ALA A 12 9.67 -50.36 -14.51
N PRO A 13 8.77 -49.37 -14.51
CA PRO A 13 9.05 -48.09 -15.15
C PRO A 13 10.21 -47.39 -14.41
N PRO A 14 10.99 -46.53 -15.09
CA PRO A 14 12.13 -45.87 -14.48
C PRO A 14 11.67 -45.03 -13.29
N ARG A 15 12.34 -45.19 -12.14
CA ARG A 15 12.17 -44.31 -10.98
C ARG A 15 12.42 -42.87 -11.42
N GLN A 16 11.38 -42.05 -11.47
CA GLN A 16 11.56 -40.60 -11.43
C GLN A 16 12.28 -40.28 -10.13
N ILE A 17 13.50 -39.78 -10.26
CA ILE A 17 14.28 -39.23 -9.16
C ILE A 17 13.49 -38.03 -8.66
N THR A 18 12.68 -38.24 -7.62
CA THR A 18 12.02 -37.16 -6.89
C THR A 18 13.11 -36.49 -6.06
N VAL A 19 13.64 -35.39 -6.58
CA VAL A 19 14.51 -34.50 -5.83
C VAL A 19 13.70 -34.02 -4.62
N ASN A 20 14.27 -34.22 -3.43
CA ASN A 20 13.69 -33.77 -2.17
C ASN A 20 13.43 -32.25 -2.27
N PRO A 21 12.24 -31.71 -1.98
CA PRO A 21 11.91 -30.28 -2.12
C PRO A 21 12.79 -29.31 -1.29
N VAL A 22 13.72 -29.86 -0.49
CA VAL A 22 14.78 -29.15 0.26
C VAL A 22 15.97 -28.76 -0.64
N LEU A 23 16.16 -29.41 -1.79
CA LEU A 23 17.31 -29.22 -2.69
C LEU A 23 16.93 -28.50 -4.00
N ASP A 24 15.75 -27.89 -4.05
CA ASP A 24 15.28 -27.11 -5.20
C ASP A 24 16.00 -25.74 -5.18
N GLU A 25 16.94 -25.55 -6.11
CA GLU A 25 17.82 -24.37 -6.16
C GLU A 25 17.02 -23.06 -6.28
N GLU A 26 15.88 -23.06 -6.99
CA GLU A 26 15.00 -21.88 -7.17
C GLU A 26 14.36 -21.34 -5.87
N ARG A 27 14.30 -22.15 -4.82
CA ARG A 27 13.73 -21.79 -3.51
C ARG A 27 14.79 -21.43 -2.48
N THR A 28 15.99 -21.96 -2.64
CA THR A 28 17.11 -21.77 -1.70
C THR A 28 18.06 -20.64 -2.15
N SER A 29 18.04 -20.28 -3.43
CA SER A 29 18.87 -19.22 -4.04
C SER A 29 18.27 -17.82 -3.99
N VAL A 30 17.07 -17.61 -3.39
CA VAL A 30 16.55 -16.25 -3.17
C VAL A 30 17.50 -15.54 -2.22
N PRO A 31 18.30 -14.58 -2.71
CA PRO A 31 19.46 -14.18 -1.96
C PRO A 31 19.02 -13.21 -0.85
N VAL A 32 19.67 -13.30 0.30
CA VAL A 32 19.43 -12.45 1.48
C VAL A 32 19.79 -10.97 1.16
N THR A 33 20.32 -10.71 -0.04
CA THR A 33 20.59 -9.42 -0.70
C THR A 33 20.67 -9.70 -2.22
N PRO A 34 20.15 -8.88 -3.16
CA PRO A 34 19.94 -9.29 -4.56
C PRO A 34 21.22 -9.73 -5.28
N VAL A 35 21.14 -10.78 -6.09
CA VAL A 35 22.10 -11.14 -7.14
C VAL A 35 21.32 -11.20 -8.46
N LEU A 36 21.86 -10.62 -9.54
CA LEU A 36 21.32 -10.73 -10.90
C LEU A 36 21.57 -12.14 -11.45
N GLU A 37 20.54 -12.80 -11.97
CA GLU A 37 20.70 -13.77 -13.05
C GLU A 37 20.71 -13.00 -14.39
N SER A 38 21.75 -13.23 -15.18
CA SER A 38 21.96 -12.62 -16.49
C SER A 38 20.99 -13.21 -17.51
N ALA A 39 20.09 -12.37 -18.04
CA ALA A 39 19.44 -12.66 -19.30
C ALA A 39 20.49 -12.59 -20.43
N SER A 40 20.45 -13.58 -21.32
CA SER A 40 21.32 -13.76 -22.48
C SER A 40 21.34 -12.54 -23.40
N ASP A 41 22.53 -11.98 -23.62
CA ASP A 41 22.86 -11.08 -24.73
C ASP A 41 22.73 -11.86 -26.05
N ASP A 42 21.62 -11.68 -26.77
CA ASP A 42 21.57 -11.90 -28.23
C ASP A 42 20.30 -11.26 -28.80
N GLN A 43 20.30 -9.92 -28.87
CA GLN A 43 19.50 -9.11 -29.79
C GLN A 43 19.74 -7.63 -29.47
N PHE A 44 20.67 -6.98 -30.17
CA PHE A 44 20.68 -5.55 -30.55
C PHE A 44 22.10 -5.22 -31.05
N GLY A 45 22.43 -5.72 -32.24
CA GLY A 45 23.63 -5.31 -32.96
C GLY A 45 23.44 -3.90 -33.54
N GLY A 46 24.14 -2.93 -32.96
CA GLY A 46 24.27 -1.58 -33.51
C GLY A 46 25.48 -0.88 -32.89
N ARG A 47 26.57 -0.73 -33.66
CA ARG A 47 27.79 0.00 -33.24
C ARG A 47 27.48 1.47 -32.88
N PRO A 48 28.08 2.04 -31.82
CA PRO A 48 28.04 3.49 -31.61
C PRO A 48 29.05 4.20 -32.54
N PRO A 49 28.78 5.46 -32.95
CA PRO A 49 29.74 6.25 -33.73
C PRO A 49 30.86 6.81 -32.83
N SER A 50 32.01 7.07 -33.45
CA SER A 50 33.27 7.47 -32.82
C SER A 50 33.28 8.91 -32.27
N LEU A 51 34.19 9.11 -31.30
CA LEU A 51 34.43 10.27 -30.43
C LEU A 51 34.85 11.60 -31.10
N GLU A 52 34.77 11.75 -32.42
CA GLU A 52 35.30 12.93 -33.13
C GLU A 52 34.25 13.99 -33.51
N ARG A 53 32.95 13.77 -33.23
CA ARG A 53 31.88 14.72 -33.60
C ARG A 53 31.33 15.62 -32.49
N LEU A 54 31.86 15.52 -31.26
CA LEU A 54 31.41 16.35 -30.12
C LEU A 54 32.28 17.60 -29.89
N ALA A 55 33.34 17.81 -30.66
CA ALA A 55 34.27 18.93 -30.48
C ALA A 55 33.91 20.21 -31.28
N GLU A 56 32.93 20.18 -32.18
CA GLU A 56 32.63 21.32 -33.07
C GLU A 56 31.41 22.18 -32.68
N ILE A 57 30.71 21.89 -31.57
CA ILE A 57 29.49 22.64 -31.20
C ILE A 57 29.72 23.69 -30.10
N ASN A 58 30.85 23.66 -29.37
CA ASN A 58 31.13 24.59 -28.26
C ASN A 58 32.00 25.81 -28.63
N ALA A 59 32.21 26.08 -29.93
CA ALA A 59 32.97 27.24 -30.40
C ALA A 59 32.07 28.32 -31.02
N SER A 60 31.06 28.79 -30.29
CA SER A 60 30.45 30.10 -30.57
C SER A 60 29.66 30.60 -29.37
N GLN A 61 30.27 31.52 -28.61
CA GLN A 61 29.68 32.65 -27.89
C GLN A 61 30.56 32.98 -26.69
N ASN A 62 31.63 33.75 -26.96
CA ASN A 62 32.33 34.51 -25.95
C ASN A 62 32.67 35.88 -26.55
N ASP A 63 31.87 36.87 -26.17
CA ASP A 63 32.13 38.33 -26.16
C ASP A 63 31.09 38.82 -25.14
N GLY A 64 31.38 39.45 -23.99
CA GLY A 64 32.54 40.18 -23.53
C GLY A 64 32.00 41.46 -22.89
N ASN A 65 31.92 41.56 -21.56
CA ASN A 65 32.17 42.82 -20.86
C ASN A 65 32.38 42.66 -19.33
N GLY A 66 33.64 42.76 -18.93
CA GLY A 66 34.16 43.70 -17.92
C GLY A 66 33.56 43.81 -16.52
N GLY A 67 34.32 43.31 -15.53
CA GLY A 67 34.76 44.16 -14.41
C GLY A 67 34.30 43.79 -13.00
N ALA A 68 35.16 43.09 -12.25
CA ALA A 68 35.79 43.53 -10.99
C ALA A 68 36.26 42.32 -10.16
N GLN A 69 37.54 42.35 -9.77
CA GLN A 69 38.20 41.36 -8.91
C GLN A 69 37.78 41.53 -7.44
N THR A 70 37.38 40.44 -6.79
CA THR A 70 37.43 40.29 -5.32
C THR A 70 37.84 38.85 -4.98
N GLU A 71 38.83 38.70 -4.12
CA GLU A 71 39.44 37.44 -3.67
C GLU A 71 38.45 36.52 -2.92
N PRO A 72 38.62 35.17 -2.98
CA PRO A 72 37.67 34.23 -2.41
C PRO A 72 38.03 33.87 -0.96
N THR A 73 37.66 34.73 -0.02
CA THR A 73 37.61 34.37 1.40
C THR A 73 36.30 34.83 2.00
N HIS A 74 35.21 34.14 1.65
CA HIS A 74 33.93 34.05 2.38
C HIS A 74 32.93 33.30 1.49
N ALA A 75 33.15 31.98 1.31
CA ALA A 75 32.17 31.08 0.69
C ALA A 75 31.79 30.02 1.72
N GLY A 76 30.89 30.39 2.62
CA GLY A 76 30.50 29.52 3.73
C GLY A 76 29.43 30.14 4.62
N SER A 77 28.33 30.63 4.04
CA SER A 77 27.13 31.00 4.82
C SER A 77 25.86 31.20 3.98
N ASP A 78 25.65 30.47 2.89
CA ASP A 78 24.38 30.47 2.15
C ASP A 78 23.70 29.09 2.21
N VAL A 79 23.56 28.57 3.44
CA VAL A 79 22.50 27.59 3.72
C VAL A 79 21.25 28.41 4.04
N LYS A 80 20.35 28.53 3.06
CA LYS A 80 19.02 29.11 3.29
C LYS A 80 18.38 28.37 4.47
N SER A 81 18.11 29.08 5.56
CA SER A 81 17.59 28.46 6.78
C SER A 81 16.26 27.75 6.50
N SER A 82 16.08 26.58 7.10
CA SER A 82 14.85 25.79 6.98
C SER A 82 13.59 26.56 7.38
N GLU A 83 13.73 27.64 8.18
CA GLU A 83 12.65 28.56 8.54
C GLU A 83 12.16 29.43 7.38
N GLU A 84 13.05 29.93 6.51
CA GLU A 84 12.66 30.73 5.34
C GLU A 84 11.94 29.85 4.30
N LEU A 85 12.33 28.58 4.20
CA LEU A 85 11.63 27.55 3.41
C LEU A 85 10.24 27.25 3.99
N LEU A 86 10.14 27.03 5.30
CA LEU A 86 8.85 26.86 6.00
C LEU A 86 7.93 28.06 5.81
N ARG A 87 8.46 29.28 5.81
CA ARG A 87 7.70 30.51 5.56
C ARG A 87 7.14 30.56 4.13
N ARG A 88 7.93 30.19 3.13
CA ARG A 88 7.44 30.08 1.74
C ARG A 88 6.42 28.96 1.56
N PHE A 89 6.57 27.84 2.28
CA PHE A 89 5.60 26.74 2.23
C PHE A 89 4.28 27.06 2.95
N SER A 90 4.33 27.75 4.09
CA SER A 90 3.15 28.24 4.82
C SER A 90 2.35 29.26 4.01
N LEU A 91 3.02 30.17 3.30
CA LEU A 91 2.37 31.21 2.48
C LEU A 91 1.69 30.66 1.21
N SER A 92 1.96 29.41 0.81
CA SER A 92 1.28 28.78 -0.32
C SER A 92 -0.12 28.27 0.03
N SER A 93 -0.42 28.07 1.32
CA SER A 93 -1.72 27.61 1.81
C SER A 93 -2.80 28.70 1.85
N GLU A 94 -2.43 29.99 1.78
CA GLU A 94 -3.37 31.12 1.96
C GLU A 94 -3.75 31.88 0.68
N ARG A 95 -3.42 31.38 -0.52
CA ARG A 95 -3.90 32.01 -1.77
C ARG A 95 -5.31 31.55 -2.11
N SER A 96 -6.27 32.45 -1.89
CA SER A 96 -7.67 32.33 -2.30
C SER A 96 -7.83 31.90 -3.77
N LYS A 97 -8.85 31.05 -4.03
CA LYS A 97 -9.46 30.68 -5.32
C LYS A 97 -9.18 31.65 -6.49
N LYS A 98 -7.99 31.55 -7.08
CA LYS A 98 -7.63 32.01 -8.42
C LYS A 98 -7.00 30.81 -9.11
N ASN A 99 -7.46 30.48 -10.31
CA ASN A 99 -6.95 29.36 -11.11
C ASN A 99 -5.42 29.39 -11.13
N ASP A 100 -4.81 28.49 -10.36
CA ASP A 100 -3.37 28.36 -10.33
C ASP A 100 -2.94 27.74 -11.67
N LEU A 101 -1.86 28.26 -12.28
CA LEU A 101 -1.35 27.72 -13.54
C LEU A 101 -1.01 26.23 -13.40
N ALA A 102 -0.64 25.78 -12.19
CA ALA A 102 -0.39 24.37 -11.87
C ALA A 102 -1.64 23.48 -11.95
N ASP A 103 -2.83 24.04 -11.74
CA ASP A 103 -4.09 23.29 -11.82
C ASP A 103 -4.59 23.18 -13.28
N VAL A 104 -4.09 24.06 -14.17
CA VAL A 104 -4.51 24.15 -15.58
C VAL A 104 -3.51 23.48 -16.53
N ASP A 105 -2.22 23.77 -16.41
CA ASP A 105 -1.17 23.06 -17.13
C ASP A 105 0.07 22.88 -16.23
N PRO A 106 0.25 21.69 -15.62
CA PRO A 106 1.37 21.42 -14.72
C PRO A 106 2.74 21.55 -15.42
N ARG A 107 2.79 21.38 -16.75
CA ARG A 107 4.04 21.52 -17.53
C ARG A 107 4.43 22.98 -17.67
N ALA A 108 3.46 23.87 -17.85
CA ALA A 108 3.69 25.32 -17.90
C ALA A 108 4.06 25.88 -16.52
N ALA A 109 3.50 25.31 -15.45
CA ALA A 109 3.82 25.72 -14.08
C ALA A 109 5.23 25.34 -13.64
N HIS A 110 5.78 24.24 -14.15
CA HIS A 110 7.11 23.73 -13.78
C HIS A 110 7.95 23.37 -15.02
N PRO A 111 8.41 24.36 -15.81
CA PRO A 111 9.11 24.10 -17.08
C PRO A 111 10.44 23.34 -16.89
N ASN A 112 11.10 23.50 -15.75
CA ASN A 112 12.39 22.87 -15.46
C ASN A 112 12.30 21.36 -15.18
N LEU A 113 11.09 20.84 -14.90
CA LEU A 113 10.91 19.42 -14.58
C LEU A 113 10.76 18.53 -15.82
N HIS A 114 10.65 19.11 -17.02
CA HIS A 114 10.45 18.39 -18.29
C HIS A 114 9.33 17.31 -18.20
N LEU A 115 8.20 17.68 -17.60
CA LEU A 115 7.07 16.78 -17.38
C LEU A 115 6.45 16.33 -18.70
N SER A 116 6.14 15.04 -18.80
CA SER A 116 5.44 14.48 -19.97
C SER A 116 3.94 14.82 -20.00
N GLY A 117 3.37 15.13 -18.84
CA GLY A 117 1.91 15.28 -18.64
C GLY A 117 1.18 13.95 -18.40
N HIS A 118 1.91 12.86 -18.13
CA HIS A 118 1.36 11.54 -17.85
C HIS A 118 1.60 11.13 -16.39
N VAL A 119 0.55 10.62 -15.75
CA VAL A 119 0.58 10.05 -14.39
C VAL A 119 0.32 8.55 -14.46
N ILE A 120 1.23 7.78 -13.85
CA ILE A 120 1.09 6.33 -13.70
C ILE A 120 0.78 6.02 -12.24
N SER A 121 -0.45 5.58 -11.95
CA SER A 121 -0.81 5.14 -10.60
C SER A 121 -0.62 3.63 -10.47
N ALA A 122 0.11 3.21 -9.44
CA ALA A 122 0.31 1.80 -9.08
C ALA A 122 -0.49 1.47 -7.81
N THR A 123 -1.42 0.53 -7.92
CA THR A 123 -2.24 0.03 -6.81
C THR A 123 -2.17 -1.49 -6.75
N PHE A 124 -2.45 -2.10 -5.60
CA PHE A 124 -2.33 -3.53 -5.45
C PHE A 124 -3.22 -4.31 -6.42
N CYS A 125 -4.51 -3.96 -6.55
CA CYS A 125 -5.45 -4.66 -7.43
C CYS A 125 -6.13 -3.67 -8.39
N VAL A 126 -6.42 -4.13 -9.62
CA VAL A 126 -7.35 -3.43 -10.53
C VAL A 126 -8.75 -3.31 -9.90
N PRO A 127 -9.58 -2.35 -10.34
CA PRO A 127 -10.91 -2.11 -9.75
C PRO A 127 -11.95 -3.20 -10.06
N TYR A 128 -11.55 -4.31 -10.71
CA TYR A 128 -12.41 -5.46 -11.03
C TYR A 128 -11.97 -6.72 -10.30
N LYS A 129 -12.94 -7.59 -10.05
CA LYS A 129 -12.78 -9.02 -9.86
C LYS A 129 -12.96 -9.68 -11.23
N ILE A 130 -12.08 -10.61 -11.56
CA ILE A 130 -11.98 -11.18 -12.90
C ILE A 130 -12.40 -12.65 -12.85
N GLY A 131 -13.44 -13.00 -13.58
CA GLY A 131 -13.90 -14.37 -13.79
C GLY A 131 -13.44 -14.90 -15.16
N TYR A 132 -13.00 -16.16 -15.19
CA TYR A 132 -12.57 -16.84 -16.43
C TYR A 132 -13.46 -18.04 -16.73
N SER A 133 -14.21 -17.96 -17.84
CA SER A 133 -15.04 -19.05 -18.34
C SER A 133 -14.25 -19.91 -19.34
N GLY A 134 -13.75 -21.06 -18.89
CA GLY A 134 -12.90 -21.94 -19.73
C GLY A 134 -13.60 -22.54 -20.96
N HIS A 135 -14.92 -22.39 -21.10
CA HIS A 135 -15.73 -22.96 -22.19
C HIS A 135 -16.41 -21.91 -23.09
N GLY A 136 -16.20 -20.61 -22.85
CA GLY A 136 -17.01 -19.54 -23.44
C GLY A 136 -16.27 -18.31 -23.99
N ASN A 137 -14.93 -18.27 -24.01
CA ASN A 137 -14.13 -17.18 -24.59
C ASN A 137 -14.31 -15.76 -23.98
N GLU A 138 -15.07 -15.59 -22.89
CA GLU A 138 -15.35 -14.27 -22.31
C GLU A 138 -14.83 -14.15 -20.86
N TRP A 139 -14.18 -13.01 -20.60
CA TRP A 139 -13.77 -12.54 -19.28
C TRP A 139 -14.93 -11.80 -18.63
N GLU A 140 -15.29 -12.20 -17.42
CA GLU A 140 -16.30 -11.52 -16.62
C GLU A 140 -15.62 -10.49 -15.71
N LEU A 141 -16.01 -9.22 -15.81
CA LEU A 141 -15.50 -8.14 -14.97
C LEU A 141 -16.59 -7.70 -14.01
N VAL A 142 -16.36 -7.86 -12.71
CA VAL A 142 -17.27 -7.40 -11.65
C VAL A 142 -16.56 -6.36 -10.81
N HIS A 143 -17.17 -5.20 -10.57
CA HIS A 143 -16.54 -4.15 -9.75
C HIS A 143 -16.18 -4.66 -8.35
N ARG A 144 -14.93 -4.38 -7.95
CA ARG A 144 -14.41 -4.72 -6.63
C ARG A 144 -15.00 -3.80 -5.58
N ARG A 145 -15.49 -4.38 -4.49
CA ARG A 145 -16.06 -3.64 -3.35
C ARG A 145 -14.97 -3.27 -2.34
N GLY A 146 -15.14 -2.14 -1.64
CA GLY A 146 -14.42 -1.85 -0.40
C GLY A 146 -13.33 -0.76 -0.44
N THR A 147 -12.96 -0.23 -1.61
CA THR A 147 -11.97 0.88 -1.74
C THR A 147 -12.50 1.95 -2.71
N SER A 148 -13.68 2.50 -2.41
CA SER A 148 -14.35 3.49 -3.28
C SER A 148 -13.50 4.76 -3.47
N ALA A 149 -13.06 5.39 -2.38
CA ALA A 149 -12.34 6.67 -2.46
C ALA A 149 -11.07 6.62 -3.32
N LEU A 150 -10.26 5.56 -3.22
CA LEU A 150 -9.06 5.43 -4.05
C LEU A 150 -9.41 5.23 -5.53
N PHE A 151 -10.40 4.40 -5.85
CA PHE A 151 -10.80 4.20 -7.24
C PHE A 151 -11.48 5.44 -7.83
N ASP A 152 -12.24 6.19 -7.04
CA ASP A 152 -12.80 7.49 -7.45
C ASP A 152 -11.68 8.48 -7.82
N SER A 153 -10.53 8.43 -7.13
CA SER A 153 -9.36 9.26 -7.48
C SER A 153 -8.78 8.91 -8.85
N PHE A 154 -8.75 7.62 -9.21
CA PHE A 154 -8.28 7.17 -10.51
C PHE A 154 -9.26 7.54 -11.62
N THR A 155 -10.56 7.40 -11.37
CA THR A 155 -11.60 7.86 -12.29
C THR A 155 -11.51 9.36 -12.52
N TYR A 156 -11.22 10.15 -11.48
CA TYR A 156 -10.98 11.59 -11.63
C TYR A 156 -9.74 11.90 -12.48
N LEU A 157 -8.60 11.26 -12.18
CA LEU A 157 -7.35 11.44 -12.92
C LEU A 157 -7.48 11.07 -14.40
N ALA A 158 -8.31 10.08 -14.70
CA ALA A 158 -8.62 9.63 -16.05
C ALA A 158 -9.68 10.49 -16.75
N SER A 159 -10.40 11.36 -16.03
CA SER A 159 -11.45 12.19 -16.60
C SER A 159 -10.89 13.42 -17.32
N SER A 160 -11.70 14.04 -18.18
CA SER A 160 -11.35 15.30 -18.85
C SER A 160 -11.21 16.49 -17.90
N GLU A 161 -11.64 16.36 -16.64
CA GLU A 161 -11.48 17.39 -15.61
C GLU A 161 -10.05 17.44 -15.05
N SER A 162 -9.26 16.39 -15.26
CA SER A 162 -7.86 16.33 -14.87
C SER A 162 -6.96 16.82 -16.02
N PRO A 163 -5.93 17.64 -15.75
CA PRO A 163 -4.97 18.06 -16.78
C PRO A 163 -3.98 16.93 -17.15
N TRP A 164 -4.06 15.77 -16.49
CA TRP A 164 -3.14 14.66 -16.67
C TRP A 164 -3.73 13.56 -17.54
N ASN A 165 -2.90 12.94 -18.37
CA ASN A 165 -3.21 11.62 -18.91
C ASN A 165 -2.91 10.57 -17.83
N HIS A 166 -3.79 9.57 -17.66
CA HIS A 166 -3.68 8.60 -16.57
C HIS A 166 -3.57 7.16 -17.08
N THR A 167 -2.59 6.44 -16.54
CA THR A 167 -2.48 4.98 -16.67
C THR A 167 -2.51 4.34 -15.27
N LEU A 168 -3.40 3.37 -15.08
CA LEU A 168 -3.48 2.56 -13.85
C LEU A 168 -2.72 1.25 -14.04
N VAL A 169 -1.79 0.95 -13.13
CA VAL A 169 -1.10 -0.34 -13.04
C VAL A 169 -1.57 -1.08 -11.79
N GLY A 170 -2.05 -2.31 -11.94
CA GLY A 170 -2.54 -3.10 -10.81
C GLY A 170 -2.60 -4.59 -11.10
N TRP A 171 -2.47 -5.44 -10.08
CA TRP A 171 -2.63 -6.88 -10.27
C TRP A 171 -4.08 -7.23 -10.59
N THR A 172 -4.29 -8.25 -11.43
CA THR A 172 -5.61 -8.76 -11.82
C THR A 172 -6.48 -9.20 -10.64
N GLY A 173 -5.88 -9.46 -9.48
CA GLY A 173 -6.53 -10.18 -8.40
C GLY A 173 -6.58 -11.67 -8.69
N GLU A 174 -7.19 -12.43 -7.77
CA GLU A 174 -7.50 -13.83 -8.01
C GLU A 174 -8.47 -13.96 -9.17
N ILE A 175 -8.14 -14.87 -10.09
CA ILE A 175 -9.01 -15.22 -11.20
C ILE A 175 -9.80 -16.47 -10.82
N ASP A 176 -11.13 -16.30 -10.72
CA ASP A 176 -12.06 -17.40 -10.42
C ASP A 176 -12.45 -18.13 -11.71
N ARG A 177 -12.59 -19.46 -11.65
CA ARG A 177 -13.21 -20.21 -12.75
C ARG A 177 -14.73 -20.11 -12.65
N THR A 178 -15.38 -19.53 -13.65
CA THR A 178 -16.84 -19.54 -13.74
C THR A 178 -17.31 -20.86 -14.33
N THR A 179 -17.86 -21.75 -13.49
CA THR A 179 -18.61 -22.91 -13.96
C THR A 179 -20.01 -22.44 -14.36
N SER A 180 -20.24 -22.22 -15.65
CA SER A 180 -21.58 -21.96 -16.16
C SER A 180 -22.49 -23.17 -15.88
N THR A 181 -23.33 -23.08 -14.84
CA THR A 181 -24.57 -23.85 -14.85
C THR A 181 -25.54 -23.03 -15.69
N PRO A 182 -26.15 -23.55 -16.77
CA PRO A 182 -27.07 -22.76 -17.58
C PRO A 182 -28.21 -22.28 -16.69
N SER A 183 -28.33 -20.96 -16.53
CA SER A 183 -29.48 -20.32 -15.89
C SER A 183 -30.74 -20.76 -16.64
N ALA A 184 -31.55 -21.61 -16.00
CA ALA A 184 -32.91 -21.86 -16.44
C ALA A 184 -33.63 -20.52 -16.48
N LYS A 185 -34.08 -20.13 -17.68
CA LYS A 185 -34.95 -18.98 -17.92
C LYS A 185 -36.09 -19.00 -16.90
N GLN A 186 -36.26 -17.92 -16.16
CA GLN A 186 -37.47 -17.65 -15.40
C GLN A 186 -38.66 -17.70 -16.37
N ASN A 187 -39.39 -18.80 -16.36
CA ASN A 187 -40.78 -18.86 -16.79
C ASN A 187 -41.58 -19.28 -15.57
N GLY A 188 -42.50 -18.42 -15.15
CA GLY A 188 -43.35 -18.65 -14.00
C GLY A 188 -44.17 -19.93 -14.13
N ARG A 189 -44.20 -20.72 -13.05
CA ARG A 189 -45.37 -21.49 -12.61
C ARG A 189 -45.14 -21.96 -11.17
N ALA A 190 -46.08 -21.61 -10.29
CA ALA A 190 -46.21 -22.22 -8.99
C ALA A 190 -46.58 -23.71 -9.12
N ASN A 191 -45.90 -24.59 -8.37
CA ASN A 191 -46.57 -25.46 -7.38
C ASN A 191 -45.63 -26.52 -6.75
N SER A 192 -45.98 -26.79 -5.49
CA SER A 192 -45.79 -27.99 -4.67
C SER A 192 -44.42 -28.27 -4.00
N SER A 193 -44.51 -28.18 -2.68
CA SER A 193 -43.70 -28.78 -1.63
C SER A 193 -43.28 -30.24 -1.89
N LEU A 194 -42.00 -30.54 -1.68
CA LEU A 194 -41.42 -31.65 -0.92
C LEU A 194 -39.90 -31.62 -1.15
N HIS A 195 -39.10 -31.88 -0.10
CA HIS A 195 -37.63 -31.79 0.01
C HIS A 195 -37.06 -30.50 0.62
N ALA A 196 -37.29 -30.34 1.92
CA ALA A 196 -36.46 -29.49 2.77
C ALA A 196 -35.15 -30.22 3.13
N HIS A 197 -34.00 -29.55 2.96
CA HIS A 197 -32.73 -29.98 3.53
C HIS A 197 -32.67 -29.58 5.03
N PRO A 198 -32.20 -30.45 5.94
CA PRO A 198 -32.16 -30.12 7.37
C PRO A 198 -31.03 -29.13 7.71
N LEU A 199 -31.37 -28.14 8.54
CA LEU A 199 -30.51 -27.03 9.02
C LEU A 199 -29.44 -27.45 10.05
N ASN A 200 -29.23 -28.74 10.30
CA ASN A 200 -28.24 -29.20 11.29
C ASN A 200 -27.54 -30.50 10.86
N LYS A 201 -26.20 -30.50 10.82
CA LYS A 201 -25.36 -31.64 10.37
C LYS A 201 -25.39 -32.84 11.33
N ALA A 202 -25.83 -32.67 12.57
CA ALA A 202 -25.92 -33.75 13.56
C ALA A 202 -27.12 -34.69 13.38
N SER A 203 -28.07 -34.37 12.48
CA SER A 203 -29.31 -35.11 12.28
C SER A 203 -29.42 -35.80 10.91
N ALA A 204 -28.31 -35.94 10.17
CA ALA A 204 -28.33 -36.64 8.88
C ALA A 204 -28.44 -38.16 9.10
N PRO A 205 -29.34 -38.88 8.38
CA PRO A 205 -29.39 -40.34 8.46
C PRO A 205 -28.10 -40.94 7.93
N ILE A 206 -27.56 -41.94 8.64
CA ILE A 206 -26.37 -42.69 8.23
C ILE A 206 -26.72 -43.53 6.99
N PRO A 207 -26.08 -43.31 5.82
CA PRO A 207 -26.34 -44.13 4.65
C PRO A 207 -25.65 -45.49 4.80
N THR A 208 -26.44 -46.56 4.86
CA THR A 208 -25.95 -47.93 4.72
C THR A 208 -25.79 -48.24 3.23
N ASP A 209 -24.58 -48.05 2.69
CA ASP A 209 -24.18 -48.71 1.46
C ASP A 209 -22.69 -49.07 1.51
N ALA A 210 -22.44 -50.35 1.78
CA ALA A 210 -21.13 -50.96 1.82
C ALA A 210 -20.68 -51.26 0.38
N GLY A 211 -19.87 -50.39 -0.23
CA GLY A 211 -19.35 -50.70 -1.57
C GLY A 211 -18.65 -49.59 -2.36
N ARG A 212 -18.36 -48.41 -1.81
CA ARG A 212 -17.51 -47.41 -2.49
C ARG A 212 -16.22 -47.20 -1.70
N ALA A 213 -15.11 -47.61 -2.30
CA ALA A 213 -13.77 -47.26 -1.83
C ALA A 213 -13.73 -45.75 -1.54
N LYS A 214 -13.26 -45.39 -0.34
CA LYS A 214 -12.97 -44.01 0.03
C LYS A 214 -11.98 -43.46 -0.98
N GLN A 215 -12.44 -42.64 -1.92
CA GLN A 215 -11.56 -41.71 -2.62
C GLN A 215 -11.02 -40.75 -1.55
N GLU A 216 -9.72 -40.78 -1.32
CA GLU A 216 -9.01 -39.69 -0.65
C GLU A 216 -9.41 -38.38 -1.34
N PRO A 217 -9.62 -37.27 -0.59
CA PRO A 217 -9.97 -36.01 -1.20
C PRO A 217 -8.84 -35.58 -2.14
N SER A 218 -9.11 -35.55 -3.44
CA SER A 218 -8.15 -35.15 -4.46
C SER A 218 -7.70 -33.72 -4.20
N THR A 219 -6.43 -33.56 -3.85
CA THR A 219 -5.70 -32.29 -3.71
C THR A 219 -5.45 -31.63 -5.08
N GLU A 220 -6.46 -31.57 -5.95
CA GLU A 220 -6.41 -30.75 -7.17
C GLU A 220 -6.87 -29.34 -6.81
N GLN A 221 -6.01 -28.60 -6.12
CA GLN A 221 -6.12 -27.14 -6.08
C GLN A 221 -6.02 -26.64 -7.52
N SER A 222 -7.09 -26.02 -8.01
CA SER A 222 -7.36 -25.68 -9.40
C SER A 222 -6.25 -24.86 -10.06
N GLU A 223 -5.30 -25.54 -10.69
CA GLU A 223 -4.32 -24.90 -11.57
C GLU A 223 -5.04 -24.27 -12.77
N LEU A 224 -4.86 -22.96 -12.95
CA LEU A 224 -5.40 -22.22 -14.08
C LEU A 224 -4.29 -21.94 -15.09
N ARG A 225 -4.49 -22.33 -16.36
CA ARG A 225 -3.55 -22.06 -17.46
C ARG A 225 -4.19 -21.05 -18.41
N ILE A 226 -3.58 -19.88 -18.55
CA ILE A 226 -4.11 -18.78 -19.36
C ILE A 226 -3.24 -18.61 -20.60
N ARG A 227 -3.86 -18.66 -21.78
CA ARG A 227 -3.16 -18.55 -23.07
C ARG A 227 -2.75 -17.09 -23.35
N PRO A 228 -1.68 -16.85 -24.12
CA PRO A 228 -1.28 -15.49 -24.53
C PRO A 228 -2.37 -14.69 -25.25
N GLU A 229 -3.22 -15.36 -26.02
CA GLU A 229 -4.36 -14.73 -26.71
C GLU A 229 -5.43 -14.24 -25.72
N ASP A 230 -5.73 -15.05 -24.70
CA ASP A 230 -6.71 -14.72 -23.67
C ASP A 230 -6.21 -13.56 -22.79
N ARG A 231 -4.91 -13.54 -22.47
CA ARG A 231 -4.27 -12.41 -21.77
C ARG A 231 -4.41 -11.11 -22.55
N ARG A 232 -4.06 -11.12 -23.84
CA ARG A 232 -4.18 -9.95 -24.73
C ARG A 232 -5.63 -9.48 -24.89
N ARG A 233 -6.61 -10.38 -24.83
CA ARG A 233 -8.04 -10.01 -24.84
C ARG A 233 -8.44 -9.28 -23.56
N LEU A 234 -8.04 -9.79 -22.39
CA LEU A 234 -8.32 -9.12 -21.12
C LEU A 234 -7.68 -7.73 -21.06
N GLU A 235 -6.41 -7.63 -21.47
CA GLU A 235 -5.69 -6.35 -21.54
C GLU A 235 -6.44 -5.33 -22.39
N LYS A 236 -6.88 -5.73 -23.60
CA LYS A 236 -7.70 -4.86 -24.47
C LYS A 236 -9.06 -4.49 -23.88
N GLN A 237 -9.67 -5.39 -23.11
CA GLN A 237 -10.95 -5.11 -22.44
C GLN A 237 -10.75 -4.08 -21.33
N LEU A 238 -9.73 -4.26 -20.48
CA LEU A 238 -9.38 -3.34 -19.41
C LEU A 238 -8.95 -1.96 -19.93
N GLU A 239 -8.33 -1.88 -21.12
CA GLU A 239 -7.97 -0.60 -21.74
C GLU A 239 -9.19 0.23 -22.22
N ARG A 240 -10.35 -0.39 -22.50
CA ARG A 240 -11.50 0.30 -23.13
C ARG A 240 -12.51 0.89 -22.15
N ASP A 241 -12.57 0.37 -20.93
CA ASP A 241 -13.85 0.33 -20.23
C ASP A 241 -14.07 1.53 -19.29
N HIS A 242 -13.05 2.33 -18.92
CA HIS A 242 -13.15 3.24 -17.76
C HIS A 242 -12.45 4.61 -17.87
N GLY A 243 -12.37 5.19 -19.07
CA GLY A 243 -11.89 6.56 -19.24
C GLY A 243 -10.37 6.76 -19.06
N GLY A 244 -9.64 5.74 -18.62
CA GLY A 244 -8.18 5.73 -18.50
C GLY A 244 -7.60 4.37 -18.89
N ARG A 245 -6.28 4.32 -19.15
CA ARG A 245 -5.61 3.10 -19.58
C ARG A 245 -5.32 2.21 -18.37
N VAL A 246 -5.87 1.00 -18.31
CA VAL A 246 -5.54 0.02 -17.26
C VAL A 246 -4.55 -1.02 -17.78
N CYS A 247 -3.39 -1.10 -17.15
CA CYS A 247 -2.33 -2.07 -17.44
C CYS A 247 -2.28 -3.13 -16.33
N PRO A 248 -2.79 -4.35 -16.58
CA PRO A 248 -2.80 -5.40 -15.57
C PRO A 248 -1.39 -5.96 -15.34
N VAL A 249 -1.06 -6.21 -14.07
CA VAL A 249 0.12 -6.99 -13.67
C VAL A 249 -0.32 -8.43 -13.49
N TRP A 250 0.34 -9.34 -14.19
CA TRP A 250 0.10 -10.77 -14.08
C TRP A 250 1.10 -11.40 -13.11
N LEU A 251 0.59 -11.99 -12.03
CA LEU A 251 1.44 -12.67 -11.04
C LEU A 251 1.36 -14.19 -11.24
N ALA A 252 2.07 -14.68 -12.25
CA ALA A 252 2.12 -16.10 -12.57
C ALA A 252 3.09 -16.88 -11.67
N ASN A 253 2.83 -18.17 -11.49
CA ASN A 253 3.75 -19.07 -10.81
C ASN A 253 4.88 -19.49 -11.71
N ASP A 254 4.54 -19.76 -12.96
CA ASP A 254 5.44 -20.25 -13.99
C ASP A 254 4.87 -19.93 -15.37
N VAL A 255 5.73 -19.98 -16.38
CA VAL A 255 5.37 -19.79 -17.78
C VAL A 255 5.83 -21.04 -18.52
N ASP A 256 4.89 -21.76 -19.13
CA ASP A 256 5.24 -22.99 -19.86
C ASP A 256 5.90 -22.70 -21.23
N GLU A 257 6.37 -23.77 -21.89
CA GLU A 257 7.00 -23.71 -23.21
C GLU A 257 6.11 -23.08 -24.30
N GLN A 258 4.80 -22.98 -24.07
CA GLN A 258 3.85 -22.35 -24.98
C GLN A 258 3.42 -20.93 -24.53
N ASP A 259 4.20 -20.30 -23.64
CA ASP A 259 3.94 -18.98 -23.05
C ASP A 259 2.59 -18.89 -22.32
N ARG A 260 2.09 -20.02 -21.80
CA ARG A 260 0.87 -20.03 -20.99
C ARG A 260 1.23 -19.76 -19.54
N TYR A 261 0.50 -18.81 -18.96
CA TYR A 261 0.70 -18.46 -17.55
C TYR A 261 0.00 -19.49 -16.68
N ILE A 262 0.77 -20.12 -15.79
CA ILE A 262 0.30 -21.10 -14.83
C ILE A 262 0.04 -20.37 -13.51
N LEU A 263 -1.23 -20.30 -13.10
CA LEU A 263 -1.65 -19.72 -11.83
C LEU A 263 -2.03 -20.83 -10.84
N ARG A 264 -1.36 -20.85 -9.69
CA ARG A 264 -1.61 -21.74 -8.54
C ARG A 264 -1.46 -20.93 -7.26
N ASP A 265 -2.25 -21.22 -6.23
CA ASP A 265 -2.13 -20.58 -4.91
C ASP A 265 -2.03 -19.04 -5.01
N GLN A 266 -2.95 -18.41 -5.74
CA GLN A 266 -2.92 -16.97 -6.06
C GLN A 266 -2.94 -16.10 -4.78
N GLN A 267 -3.48 -16.61 -3.67
CA GLN A 267 -3.56 -15.92 -2.38
C GLN A 267 -2.17 -15.65 -1.77
N ARG A 268 -1.13 -16.41 -2.14
CA ARG A 268 0.23 -16.23 -1.62
C ARG A 268 0.77 -14.80 -1.75
N TRP A 269 0.36 -14.08 -2.79
CA TRP A 269 0.81 -12.73 -3.09
C TRP A 269 0.30 -11.70 -2.07
N ARG A 270 -0.87 -11.95 -1.46
CA ARG A 270 -1.45 -11.11 -0.39
C ARG A 270 -0.86 -11.41 0.98
N LYS A 271 -0.40 -12.65 1.18
CA LYS A 271 -0.09 -13.21 2.50
C LYS A 271 0.85 -12.33 3.34
N TYR A 272 1.98 -11.88 2.79
CA TYR A 272 2.89 -11.03 3.56
C TYR A 272 2.29 -9.65 3.89
N GLY A 273 1.60 -9.03 2.92
CA GLY A 273 0.96 -7.74 3.11
C GLY A 273 -0.12 -7.79 4.19
N GLU A 274 -1.03 -8.76 4.09
CA GLU A 274 -2.19 -8.86 4.98
C GLU A 274 -1.82 -9.49 6.33
N HIS A 275 -0.99 -10.55 6.34
CA HIS A 275 -0.60 -11.20 7.60
C HIS A 275 0.44 -10.37 8.36
N GLU A 276 1.55 -9.95 7.75
CA GLU A 276 2.65 -9.30 8.49
C GLU A 276 2.50 -7.78 8.59
N LEU A 277 2.26 -7.10 7.46
CA LEU A 277 2.26 -5.63 7.43
C LEU A 277 0.97 -5.05 8.00
N PHE A 278 -0.19 -5.52 7.54
CA PHE A 278 -1.48 -4.98 7.96
C PHE A 278 -1.70 -5.17 9.46
N THR A 279 -1.44 -6.36 10.02
CA THR A 279 -1.58 -6.60 11.46
C THR A 279 -0.68 -5.68 12.28
N LEU A 280 0.60 -5.58 11.92
CA LEU A 280 1.59 -4.74 12.60
C LEU A 280 1.21 -3.26 12.57
N PHE A 281 0.77 -2.77 11.41
CA PHE A 281 0.37 -1.38 11.21
C PHE A 281 -0.86 -1.01 12.05
N HIS A 282 -1.69 -2.01 12.37
CA HIS A 282 -2.84 -1.90 13.26
C HIS A 282 -2.56 -2.32 14.71
N TYR A 283 -1.28 -2.38 15.14
CA TYR A 283 -0.86 -2.76 16.50
C TYR A 283 -1.30 -4.14 16.95
N LYS A 284 -1.49 -5.06 16.01
CA LYS A 284 -1.64 -6.48 16.28
C LYS A 284 -0.33 -7.20 16.00
N MET A 285 0.03 -8.11 16.89
CA MET A 285 1.18 -8.99 16.70
C MET A 285 0.67 -10.38 16.40
N ASN A 286 1.22 -10.99 15.35
CA ASN A 286 0.97 -12.38 15.07
C ASN A 286 1.72 -13.27 16.07
N GLU A 287 1.22 -14.50 16.20
CA GLU A 287 1.93 -15.52 16.96
C GLU A 287 3.27 -15.84 16.27
N PRO A 288 4.34 -16.10 17.06
CA PRO A 288 5.63 -16.47 16.50
C PRO A 288 5.50 -17.74 15.65
N SER A 289 5.86 -17.66 14.37
CA SER A 289 5.97 -18.82 13.49
C SER A 289 7.40 -19.39 13.47
N ASP A 290 7.58 -20.59 12.92
CA ASP A 290 8.87 -21.24 12.72
C ASP A 290 9.83 -20.50 11.74
N GLY A 291 9.42 -19.33 11.24
CA GLY A 291 10.18 -18.46 10.35
C GLY A 291 10.34 -18.98 8.92
N ARG A 292 9.92 -20.22 8.61
CA ARG A 292 9.98 -20.78 7.24
C ARG A 292 8.90 -20.19 6.36
N ALA A 293 7.66 -20.17 6.85
CA ALA A 293 6.53 -19.56 6.14
C ALA A 293 6.77 -18.06 5.86
N LEU A 294 7.34 -17.35 6.85
CA LEU A 294 7.68 -15.94 6.74
C LEU A 294 8.66 -15.67 5.60
N ARG A 295 9.77 -16.44 5.52
CA ARG A 295 10.76 -16.30 4.43
C ARG A 295 10.15 -16.51 3.05
N LYS A 296 9.28 -17.52 2.89
CA LYS A 296 8.58 -17.79 1.63
C LYS A 296 7.67 -16.61 1.27
N SER A 297 6.83 -16.14 2.20
CA SER A 297 5.91 -15.02 1.96
C SER A 297 6.63 -13.71 1.64
N TRP A 298 7.81 -13.45 2.24
CA TRP A 298 8.66 -12.32 1.90
C TRP A 298 9.20 -12.40 0.47
N ALA A 299 9.66 -13.58 0.05
CA ALA A 299 10.13 -13.78 -1.31
C ALA A 299 9.01 -13.53 -2.34
N ASP A 300 7.79 -13.99 -2.06
CA ASP A 300 6.61 -13.74 -2.88
C ASP A 300 6.28 -12.23 -2.92
N TYR A 301 6.36 -11.53 -1.78
CA TYR A 301 6.14 -10.07 -1.70
C TYR A 301 7.16 -9.27 -2.52
N TYR A 302 8.44 -9.66 -2.48
CA TYR A 302 9.49 -9.05 -3.30
C TYR A 302 9.28 -9.32 -4.79
N ARG A 303 8.99 -10.58 -5.17
CA ARG A 303 8.69 -10.97 -6.57
C ARG A 303 7.51 -10.18 -7.13
N MET A 304 6.46 -9.99 -6.33
CA MET A 304 5.32 -9.16 -6.68
C MET A 304 5.75 -7.70 -6.94
N ASN A 305 6.45 -7.06 -6.00
CA ASN A 305 6.91 -5.68 -6.16
C ASN A 305 7.85 -5.52 -7.38
N ARG A 306 8.68 -6.52 -7.67
CA ARG A 306 9.52 -6.57 -8.88
C ARG A 306 8.68 -6.62 -10.15
N ALA A 307 7.66 -7.48 -10.21
CA ALA A 307 6.76 -7.56 -11.36
C ALA A 307 6.05 -6.23 -11.64
N PHE A 308 5.61 -5.52 -10.59
CA PHE A 308 5.08 -4.16 -10.72
C PHE A 308 6.12 -3.18 -11.31
N ALA A 309 7.36 -3.23 -10.83
CA ALA A 309 8.44 -2.41 -11.37
C ALA A 309 8.72 -2.72 -12.84
N ASP A 310 8.72 -4.00 -13.23
CA ASP A 310 8.88 -4.46 -14.62
C ASP A 310 7.76 -3.93 -15.53
N THR A 311 6.51 -4.07 -15.09
CA THR A 311 5.35 -3.56 -15.85
C THR A 311 5.42 -2.04 -16.02
N ILE A 312 5.68 -1.29 -14.95
CA ILE A 312 5.78 0.18 -15.02
C ILE A 312 6.91 0.62 -15.96
N MET A 313 8.06 -0.06 -15.91
CA MET A 313 9.21 0.27 -16.75
C MET A 313 8.96 0.00 -18.24
N SER A 314 8.08 -0.94 -18.58
CA SER A 314 7.73 -1.19 -19.98
C SER A 314 6.85 -0.09 -20.60
N ILE A 315 6.14 0.70 -19.78
CA ILE A 315 5.24 1.77 -20.23
C ILE A 315 5.78 3.18 -19.95
N TYR A 316 6.75 3.30 -19.04
CA TYR A 316 7.28 4.57 -18.55
C TYR A 316 7.96 5.37 -19.67
N LYS A 317 7.72 6.68 -19.67
CA LYS A 317 8.45 7.66 -20.48
C LYS A 317 9.16 8.68 -19.58
N PRO A 318 10.32 9.19 -19.97
CA PRO A 318 10.98 10.27 -19.23
C PRO A 318 10.03 11.45 -18.99
N GLY A 319 9.95 11.90 -17.73
CA GLY A 319 9.06 12.98 -17.31
C GLY A 319 7.68 12.53 -16.81
N ASP A 320 7.37 11.22 -16.84
CA ASP A 320 6.15 10.67 -16.22
C ASP A 320 6.24 10.74 -14.69
N VAL A 321 5.09 11.01 -14.03
CA VAL A 321 4.97 11.00 -12.56
C VAL A 321 4.33 9.68 -12.12
N ILE A 322 5.01 8.96 -11.24
CA ILE A 322 4.52 7.68 -10.71
C ILE A 322 3.94 7.89 -9.32
N LEU A 323 2.70 7.44 -9.10
CA LEU A 323 2.03 7.45 -7.81
C LEU A 323 1.84 6.02 -7.30
N VAL A 324 2.52 5.65 -6.22
CA VAL A 324 2.43 4.33 -5.61
C VAL A 324 1.50 4.37 -4.40
N HIS A 325 0.58 3.41 -4.32
CA HIS A 325 -0.42 3.37 -3.26
C HIS A 325 -0.32 2.13 -2.38
N ASP A 326 -0.39 2.37 -1.07
CA ASP A 326 -0.65 1.42 0.01
C ASP A 326 0.47 0.41 0.34
N TYR A 327 0.25 -0.32 1.44
CA TYR A 327 1.25 -1.20 2.07
C TYR A 327 1.69 -2.42 1.24
N HIS A 328 0.97 -2.77 0.18
CA HIS A 328 1.35 -3.87 -0.70
C HIS A 328 2.59 -3.54 -1.55
N LEU A 329 2.83 -2.25 -1.83
CA LEU A 329 3.84 -1.79 -2.77
C LEU A 329 4.94 -0.95 -2.09
N LEU A 330 5.27 -1.25 -0.82
CA LEU A 330 6.26 -0.48 -0.05
C LEU A 330 7.68 -0.56 -0.65
N LEU A 331 8.01 -1.62 -1.39
CA LEU A 331 9.35 -1.79 -2.00
C LEU A 331 9.45 -1.13 -3.38
N LEU A 332 8.32 -0.87 -4.02
CA LEU A 332 8.25 -0.41 -5.39
C LEU A 332 9.02 0.90 -5.63
N PRO A 333 8.94 1.95 -4.78
CA PRO A 333 9.65 3.20 -5.03
C PRO A 333 11.16 3.01 -5.17
N SER A 334 11.80 2.26 -4.26
CA SER A 334 13.24 1.95 -4.35
C SER A 334 13.56 1.11 -5.59
N LEU A 335 12.74 0.13 -5.96
CA LEU A 335 12.99 -0.71 -7.14
C LEU A 335 12.94 0.11 -8.44
N LEU A 336 12.06 1.10 -8.52
CA LEU A 336 11.98 2.01 -9.65
C LEU A 336 13.20 2.94 -9.70
N ARG A 337 13.58 3.50 -8.55
CA ARG A 337 14.74 4.41 -8.40
C ARG A 337 16.06 3.74 -8.79
N GLN A 338 16.22 2.45 -8.47
CA GLN A 338 17.42 1.68 -8.83
C GLN A 338 17.57 1.51 -10.35
N ARG A 339 16.46 1.53 -11.11
CA ARG A 339 16.50 1.43 -12.58
C ARG A 339 16.68 2.80 -13.22
N ILE A 340 15.98 3.81 -12.70
CA ILE A 340 16.02 5.19 -13.20
C ILE A 340 16.19 6.12 -12.00
N HIS A 341 17.37 6.72 -11.86
CA HIS A 341 17.70 7.55 -10.70
C HIS A 341 16.88 8.86 -10.65
N THR A 342 16.58 9.47 -11.81
CA THR A 342 15.83 10.73 -11.95
C THR A 342 14.31 10.57 -11.97
N ILE A 343 13.77 9.38 -11.67
CA ILE A 343 12.33 9.10 -11.79
C ILE A 343 11.49 9.90 -10.78
N TYR A 344 10.33 10.43 -11.19
CA TYR A 344 9.45 11.13 -10.27
C TYR A 344 8.47 10.15 -9.62
N VAL A 345 8.61 9.93 -8.30
CA VAL A 345 7.81 8.94 -7.56
C VAL A 345 7.22 9.57 -6.31
N GLY A 346 5.89 9.56 -6.21
CA GLY A 346 5.16 9.80 -4.97
C GLY A 346 4.66 8.49 -4.37
N PHE A 347 4.69 8.35 -3.05
CA PHE A 347 4.12 7.21 -2.33
C PHE A 347 3.05 7.67 -1.34
N PHE A 348 1.89 7.03 -1.32
CA PHE A 348 0.83 7.35 -0.36
C PHE A 348 0.38 6.12 0.43
N LEU A 349 0.42 6.19 1.77
CA LEU A 349 -0.04 5.12 2.65
C LEU A 349 -1.47 5.37 3.13
N HIS A 350 -2.39 4.48 2.74
CA HIS A 350 -3.81 4.60 3.12
C HIS A 350 -4.11 4.04 4.50
N VAL A 351 -3.36 3.03 4.93
CA VAL A 351 -3.45 2.43 6.27
C VAL A 351 -2.66 3.24 7.30
N PRO A 352 -2.89 3.03 8.61
CA PRO A 352 -2.08 3.63 9.67
C PRO A 352 -0.60 3.25 9.57
N PHE A 353 0.28 4.09 10.10
CA PHE A 353 1.68 3.75 10.31
C PHE A 353 1.99 3.53 11.81
N PRO A 354 2.62 2.41 12.20
CA PRO A 354 2.82 2.06 13.60
C PRO A 354 3.99 2.85 14.23
N SER A 355 4.05 2.90 15.56
CA SER A 355 5.16 3.51 16.27
C SER A 355 6.45 2.69 16.08
N SER A 356 7.61 3.30 16.33
CA SER A 356 8.90 2.62 16.24
C SER A 356 9.06 1.40 17.17
N GLU A 357 8.24 1.29 18.21
CA GLU A 357 8.24 0.12 19.11
C GLU A 357 7.65 -1.10 18.43
N TYR A 358 6.45 -0.95 17.86
CA TYR A 358 5.82 -1.99 17.05
C TYR A 358 6.62 -2.25 15.78
N TYR A 359 7.03 -1.21 15.05
CA TYR A 359 7.72 -1.38 13.77
C TYR A 359 9.01 -2.19 13.88
N ARG A 360 9.74 -2.08 15.01
CA ARG A 360 10.96 -2.88 15.25
C ARG A 360 10.72 -4.39 15.33
N CYS A 361 9.49 -4.83 15.55
CA CYS A 361 9.13 -6.25 15.56
C CYS A 361 9.14 -6.87 14.16
N LEU A 362 9.08 -6.05 13.10
CA LEU A 362 9.18 -6.53 11.73
C LEU A 362 10.60 -7.02 11.43
N THR A 363 10.72 -8.26 10.94
CA THR A 363 12.01 -8.88 10.62
C THR A 363 12.72 -8.18 9.47
N ARG A 364 11.98 -7.70 8.46
CA ARG A 364 12.45 -7.00 7.25
C ARG A 364 12.25 -5.48 7.32
N ARG A 365 12.36 -4.93 8.53
CA ARG A 365 12.10 -3.51 8.82
C ARG A 365 12.97 -2.53 8.03
N LYS A 366 14.22 -2.90 7.72
CA LYS A 366 15.12 -1.99 6.98
C LYS A 366 14.72 -1.92 5.53
N GLU A 367 14.56 -3.08 4.91
CA GLU A 367 14.21 -3.23 3.50
C GLU A 367 12.88 -2.54 3.18
N VAL A 368 11.89 -2.64 4.08
CA VAL A 368 10.60 -1.97 3.91
C VAL A 368 10.70 -0.45 4.04
N LEU A 369 11.44 0.09 5.02
CA LEU A 369 11.64 1.54 5.13
C LEU A 369 12.44 2.12 3.97
N GLU A 370 13.55 1.47 3.62
CA GLU A 370 14.39 1.86 2.48
C GLU A 370 13.60 1.81 1.16
N GLY A 371 12.70 0.82 1.03
CA GLY A 371 11.75 0.71 -0.06
C GLY A 371 10.94 1.99 -0.30
N VAL A 372 10.33 2.52 0.77
CA VAL A 372 9.48 3.71 0.71
C VAL A 372 10.30 4.99 0.53
N LEU A 373 11.49 5.06 1.13
CA LEU A 373 12.42 6.19 0.98
C LEU A 373 12.97 6.36 -0.46
N GLY A 374 12.69 5.42 -1.36
CA GLY A 374 12.93 5.62 -2.80
C GLY A 374 12.00 6.64 -3.47
N ALA A 375 10.92 7.06 -2.80
CA ALA A 375 10.01 8.10 -3.27
C ALA A 375 10.58 9.51 -3.05
N ASN A 376 10.16 10.47 -3.87
CA ASN A 376 10.43 11.89 -3.66
C ASN A 376 9.56 12.48 -2.55
N MET A 377 8.32 12.02 -2.44
CA MET A 377 7.38 12.44 -1.41
C MET A 377 6.56 11.27 -0.90
N ILE A 378 6.29 11.28 0.40
CA ILE A 378 5.52 10.28 1.13
C ILE A 378 4.32 10.99 1.78
N GLY A 379 3.11 10.52 1.49
CA GLY A 379 1.86 11.02 2.08
C GLY A 379 1.23 10.05 3.07
N PHE A 380 0.65 10.60 4.14
CA PHE A 380 -0.11 9.87 5.15
C PHE A 380 -1.50 10.46 5.38
N GLN A 381 -2.42 9.66 5.93
CA GLN A 381 -3.77 10.11 6.31
C GLN A 381 -3.79 11.05 7.53
N ALA A 382 -2.89 10.85 8.49
CA ALA A 382 -2.87 11.60 9.75
C ALA A 382 -1.45 11.97 10.19
N TYR A 383 -1.35 13.08 10.94
CA TYR A 383 -0.08 13.60 11.45
C TYR A 383 0.65 12.67 12.43
N SER A 384 -0.10 11.85 13.18
CA SER A 384 0.51 10.83 14.04
C SER A 384 1.29 9.79 13.23
N TYR A 385 0.78 9.41 12.05
CA TYR A 385 1.39 8.40 11.19
C TYR A 385 2.68 8.93 10.54
N SER A 386 2.69 10.19 10.07
CA SER A 386 3.90 10.81 9.52
C SER A 386 5.01 10.94 10.57
N ARG A 387 4.67 11.38 11.79
CA ARG A 387 5.65 11.43 12.90
C ARG A 387 6.22 10.07 13.24
N HIS A 388 5.39 9.04 13.28
CA HIS A 388 5.85 7.67 13.52
C HIS A 388 6.80 7.19 12.43
N PHE A 389 6.52 7.50 11.16
CA PHE A 389 7.40 7.17 10.04
C PHE A 389 8.77 7.84 10.18
N SER A 390 8.82 9.17 10.36
CA SER A 390 10.07 9.90 10.55
C SER A 390 10.88 9.36 11.74
N SER A 391 10.20 9.06 12.85
CA SER A 391 10.83 8.44 14.02
C SER A 391 11.40 7.05 13.73
N CYS A 392 10.74 6.25 12.89
CA CYS A 392 11.25 4.95 12.46
C CYS A 392 12.49 5.10 11.57
N CYS A 393 12.49 6.04 10.63
CA CYS A 393 13.66 6.32 9.79
C CYS A 393 14.88 6.69 10.62
N THR A 394 14.74 7.61 11.59
CA THR A 394 15.86 8.00 12.46
C THR A 394 16.30 6.87 13.38
N ARG A 395 15.38 6.16 14.04
CA ARG A 395 15.76 5.13 15.04
C ARG A 395 16.29 3.84 14.42
N ILE A 396 15.87 3.48 13.20
CA ILE A 396 16.16 2.16 12.59
C ILE A 396 17.23 2.27 11.52
N LEU A 397 17.18 3.33 10.70
CA LEU A 397 18.13 3.55 9.60
C LEU A 397 19.23 4.55 9.96
N GLY A 398 19.01 5.41 10.96
CA GLY A 398 19.97 6.45 11.35
C GLY A 398 19.94 7.68 10.45
N PHE A 399 18.88 7.85 9.66
CA PHE A 399 18.70 9.04 8.83
C PHE A 399 18.15 10.20 9.64
N ASP A 400 18.66 11.41 9.38
CA ASP A 400 18.15 12.61 9.99
C ASP A 400 16.74 12.89 9.46
N SER A 401 15.84 13.21 10.38
CA SER A 401 14.46 13.57 10.05
C SER A 401 14.12 14.94 10.63
N SER A 402 13.37 15.70 9.86
CA SER A 402 12.82 16.99 10.22
C SER A 402 11.30 16.97 10.13
N SER A 403 10.64 18.09 10.45
CA SER A 403 9.20 18.23 10.22
C SER A 403 8.81 18.24 8.74
N ALA A 404 9.77 18.52 7.84
CA ALA A 404 9.53 18.60 6.40
C ALA A 404 9.73 17.25 5.68
N GLY A 405 10.49 16.33 6.29
CA GLY A 405 10.85 15.08 5.62
C GLY A 405 12.02 14.35 6.27
N VAL A 406 12.59 13.41 5.52
CA VAL A 406 13.74 12.59 5.91
C VAL A 406 14.84 12.77 4.88
N ASP A 407 16.07 13.04 5.34
CA ASP A 407 17.24 13.11 4.48
C ASP A 407 17.86 11.73 4.34
N ALA A 408 17.65 11.09 3.19
CA ALA A 408 18.07 9.72 2.92
C ALA A 408 18.88 9.67 1.61
N PHE A 409 20.01 8.95 1.64
CA PHE A 409 20.85 8.73 0.46
C PHE A 409 21.30 10.04 -0.26
N GLY A 410 21.50 11.12 0.50
CA GLY A 410 21.88 12.42 -0.06
C GLY A 410 20.73 13.16 -0.75
N ALA A 411 19.48 12.69 -0.62
CA ALA A 411 18.28 13.33 -1.12
C ALA A 411 17.28 13.61 0.01
N HIS A 412 16.57 14.73 -0.10
CA HIS A 412 15.48 15.04 0.81
C HIS A 412 14.19 14.35 0.33
N VAL A 413 13.61 13.50 1.18
CA VAL A 413 12.32 12.86 0.95
C VAL A 413 11.26 13.59 1.77
N ALA A 414 10.37 14.32 1.09
CA ALA A 414 9.33 15.07 1.77
C ALA A 414 8.29 14.13 2.40
N VAL A 415 7.85 14.45 3.62
CA VAL A 415 6.81 13.69 4.33
C VAL A 415 5.70 14.64 4.71
N ASP A 416 4.48 14.39 4.24
CA ASP A 416 3.34 15.29 4.44
C ASP A 416 2.03 14.53 4.69
N VAL A 417 0.97 15.25 5.05
CA VAL A 417 -0.31 14.67 5.49
C VAL A 417 -1.44 15.14 4.58
N PHE A 418 -2.14 14.19 3.97
CA PHE A 418 -3.28 14.48 3.10
C PHE A 418 -4.41 13.49 3.42
N PRO A 419 -5.36 13.87 4.29
CA PRO A 419 -6.55 13.07 4.53
C PRO A 419 -7.34 12.91 3.23
N ILE A 420 -7.56 11.67 2.79
CA ILE A 420 -8.29 11.41 1.55
C ILE A 420 -9.77 11.76 1.70
N GLY A 421 -10.37 12.41 0.69
CA GLY A 421 -11.80 12.68 0.64
C GLY A 421 -12.61 11.57 -0.05
N ILE A 422 -13.94 11.66 0.00
CA ILE A 422 -14.83 10.90 -0.89
C ILE A 422 -15.24 11.76 -2.10
N ASN A 423 -15.79 11.13 -3.13
CA ASN A 423 -16.49 11.87 -4.17
C ASN A 423 -17.89 12.29 -3.67
N ALA A 424 -17.98 13.50 -3.10
CA ALA A 424 -19.20 14.02 -2.52
C ALA A 424 -20.36 14.09 -3.54
N ASN A 425 -20.09 14.54 -4.77
CA ASN A 425 -21.12 14.69 -5.80
C ASN A 425 -21.73 13.34 -6.20
N THR A 426 -20.89 12.35 -6.53
CA THR A 426 -21.38 11.01 -6.88
C THR A 426 -22.11 10.33 -5.71
N THR A 427 -21.68 10.61 -4.47
CA THR A 427 -22.35 10.12 -3.26
C THR A 427 -23.73 10.77 -3.09
N ILE A 428 -23.86 12.09 -3.31
CA ILE A 428 -25.13 12.81 -3.27
C ILE A 428 -26.09 12.27 -4.34
N GLN A 429 -25.62 12.12 -5.57
CA GLN A 429 -26.43 11.57 -6.68
C GLN A 429 -26.92 10.17 -6.33
N ALA A 430 -26.01 9.30 -5.87
CA ALA A 430 -26.36 7.94 -5.49
C ALA A 430 -27.36 7.84 -4.33
N ALA A 431 -27.29 8.77 -3.36
CA ALA A 431 -28.14 8.73 -2.18
C ALA A 431 -29.51 9.41 -2.36
N PHE A 432 -29.61 10.43 -3.22
CA PHE A 432 -30.81 11.28 -3.30
C PHE A 432 -31.48 11.32 -4.67
N GLU A 433 -30.80 10.96 -5.76
CA GLU A 433 -31.37 11.05 -7.12
C GLU A 433 -31.93 9.70 -7.62
N SER A 434 -31.62 8.59 -6.94
CA SER A 434 -32.15 7.27 -7.30
C SER A 434 -33.55 7.04 -6.72
N PRO A 435 -34.57 6.75 -7.56
CA PRO A 435 -35.94 6.49 -7.08
C PRO A 435 -36.01 5.22 -6.22
N GLU A 436 -35.19 4.20 -6.51
CA GLU A 436 -35.11 2.96 -5.74
C GLU A 436 -34.65 3.21 -4.29
N VAL A 437 -33.78 4.21 -4.09
CA VAL A 437 -33.34 4.60 -2.75
C VAL A 437 -34.49 5.23 -1.99
N GLU A 438 -35.30 6.09 -2.61
CA GLU A 438 -36.42 6.75 -1.95
C GLU A 438 -37.54 5.76 -1.55
N GLU A 439 -37.79 4.75 -2.38
CA GLU A 439 -38.69 3.64 -2.06
C GLU A 439 -38.19 2.88 -0.82
N LYS A 440 -36.90 2.49 -0.80
CA LYS A 440 -36.29 1.79 0.33
C LYS A 440 -36.25 2.65 1.60
N VAL A 441 -36.00 3.95 1.48
CA VAL A 441 -36.05 4.92 2.61
C VAL A 441 -37.46 4.95 3.21
N SER A 442 -38.49 5.00 2.37
CA SER A 442 -39.89 5.03 2.82
C SER A 442 -40.28 3.73 3.52
N ALA A 443 -39.91 2.58 2.95
CA ALA A 443 -40.16 1.28 3.53
C ALA A 443 -39.45 1.10 4.89
N LEU A 444 -38.20 1.55 5.03
CA LEU A 444 -37.46 1.50 6.30
C LEU A 444 -38.07 2.43 7.36
N ARG A 445 -38.54 3.62 6.97
CA ARG A 445 -39.24 4.53 7.88
C ARG A 445 -40.56 3.96 8.38
N GLU A 446 -41.30 3.25 7.53
CA GLU A 446 -42.54 2.56 7.92
C GLU A 446 -42.23 1.39 8.87
N MET A 447 -41.24 0.56 8.52
CA MET A 447 -40.83 -0.61 9.31
C MET A 447 -40.38 -0.24 10.73
N TYR A 448 -39.62 0.84 10.87
CA TYR A 448 -39.08 1.32 12.15
C TYR A 448 -39.82 2.56 12.67
N SER A 449 -41.11 2.69 12.34
CA SER A 449 -41.92 3.83 12.79
C SER A 449 -41.94 3.98 14.31
N GLY A 450 -41.65 5.19 14.78
CA GLY A 450 -41.56 5.50 16.21
C GLY A 450 -40.29 4.99 16.91
N LYS A 451 -39.34 4.39 16.17
CA LYS A 451 -38.05 3.92 16.72
C LYS A 451 -36.91 4.82 16.26
N LYS A 452 -35.81 4.79 17.03
CA LYS A 452 -34.54 5.44 16.71
C LYS A 452 -33.56 4.43 16.14
N ILE A 453 -32.94 4.76 15.02
CA ILE A 453 -32.02 3.86 14.31
C ILE A 453 -30.58 4.31 14.49
N ILE A 454 -29.76 3.44 15.10
CA ILE A 454 -28.30 3.56 15.11
C ILE A 454 -27.75 2.68 14.01
N VAL A 455 -26.89 3.21 13.14
CA VAL A 455 -26.27 2.43 12.06
C VAL A 455 -24.77 2.30 12.28
N GLY A 456 -24.30 1.06 12.12
CA GLY A 456 -22.90 0.71 12.03
C GLY A 456 -22.63 -0.13 10.79
N ARG A 457 -21.63 0.25 9.99
CA ARG A 457 -21.13 -0.58 8.90
C ARG A 457 -19.62 -0.73 9.02
N ASP A 458 -19.19 -1.98 9.16
CA ASP A 458 -17.79 -2.29 9.37
C ASP A 458 -17.41 -3.59 8.67
N ARG A 459 -16.13 -3.78 8.38
CA ARG A 459 -15.61 -5.10 8.01
C ARG A 459 -15.56 -5.97 9.26
N LEU A 460 -15.76 -7.29 9.10
CA LEU A 460 -15.66 -8.25 10.20
C LEU A 460 -14.19 -8.48 10.60
N ASP A 461 -13.57 -7.48 11.21
CA ASP A 461 -12.18 -7.48 11.65
C ASP A 461 -12.11 -6.89 13.07
N SER A 462 -11.27 -7.46 13.93
CA SER A 462 -11.02 -6.95 15.28
C SER A 462 -10.43 -5.54 15.31
N VAL A 463 -9.90 -4.99 14.20
CA VAL A 463 -9.50 -3.55 14.15
C VAL A 463 -10.70 -2.60 14.07
N ARG A 464 -11.86 -3.08 13.64
CA ARG A 464 -13.05 -2.25 13.37
C ARG A 464 -13.95 -2.04 14.58
N GLY A 465 -13.69 -2.76 15.67
CA GLY A 465 -14.31 -2.48 16.96
C GLY A 465 -15.82 -2.79 17.03
N VAL A 466 -16.31 -3.75 16.24
CA VAL A 466 -17.74 -4.16 16.26
C VAL A 466 -18.12 -4.74 17.63
N ALA A 467 -17.23 -5.49 18.27
CA ALA A 467 -17.46 -6.02 19.60
C ALA A 467 -17.64 -4.90 20.64
N GLN A 468 -16.76 -3.90 20.62
CA GLN A 468 -16.83 -2.72 21.49
C GLN A 468 -18.15 -1.96 21.28
N LYS A 469 -18.60 -1.85 20.02
CA LYS A 469 -19.89 -1.23 19.69
C LYS A 469 -21.07 -1.94 20.36
N LEU A 470 -21.12 -3.27 20.21
CA LEU A 470 -22.20 -4.08 20.79
C LEU A 470 -22.18 -4.03 22.32
N GLN A 471 -21.00 -4.08 22.92
CA GLN A 471 -20.85 -3.99 24.37
C GLN A 471 -21.25 -2.61 24.91
N ALA A 472 -20.88 -1.53 24.22
CA ALA A 472 -21.31 -0.18 24.59
C ALA A 472 -22.83 0.00 24.43
N PHE A 473 -23.42 -0.56 23.36
CA PHE A 473 -24.86 -0.53 23.16
C PHE A 473 -25.62 -1.31 24.25
N GLU A 474 -25.08 -2.43 24.71
CA GLU A 474 -25.63 -3.16 25.85
C GLU A 474 -25.63 -2.33 27.13
N ILE A 475 -24.49 -1.72 27.49
CA ILE A 475 -24.39 -0.85 28.68
C ILE A 475 -25.36 0.33 28.57
N PHE A 476 -25.53 0.89 27.36
CA PHE A 476 -26.51 1.94 27.10
C PHE A 476 -27.95 1.49 27.41
N LEU A 477 -28.35 0.27 27.00
CA LEU A 477 -29.68 -0.28 27.29
C LEU A 477 -29.88 -0.66 28.78
N GLU A 478 -28.80 -1.05 29.46
CA GLU A 478 -28.81 -1.31 30.91
C GLU A 478 -29.08 -0.02 31.69
N ARG A 479 -28.38 1.06 31.35
CA ARG A 479 -28.43 2.35 32.05
C ARG A 479 -29.66 3.18 31.76
N ASN A 480 -30.22 3.05 30.56
CA ASN A 480 -31.34 3.87 30.10
C ASN A 480 -32.56 2.99 29.75
N PRO A 481 -33.34 2.53 30.76
CA PRO A 481 -34.53 1.71 30.53
C PRO A 481 -35.56 2.36 29.59
N GLU A 482 -35.61 3.68 29.51
CA GLU A 482 -36.50 4.47 28.64
C GLU A 482 -36.24 4.25 27.15
N TRP A 483 -35.02 3.86 26.78
CA TRP A 483 -34.65 3.59 25.39
C TRP A 483 -34.90 2.14 24.97
N ARG A 484 -35.25 1.26 25.92
CA ARG A 484 -35.67 -0.12 25.62
C ARG A 484 -36.95 -0.09 24.79
N ASP A 485 -37.03 -1.01 23.85
CA ASP A 485 -38.05 -1.02 22.80
C ASP A 485 -38.10 0.23 21.91
N GLN A 486 -37.28 1.27 22.12
CA GLN A 486 -37.31 2.51 21.31
C GLN A 486 -36.12 2.65 20.36
N VAL A 487 -35.00 1.98 20.63
CA VAL A 487 -33.75 2.13 19.85
C VAL A 487 -33.32 0.81 19.22
N VAL A 488 -33.09 0.81 17.91
CA VAL A 488 -32.54 -0.33 17.16
C VAL A 488 -31.13 -0.02 16.66
N LEU A 489 -30.20 -0.94 16.89
CA LEU A 489 -28.88 -0.93 16.29
C LEU A 489 -28.87 -1.84 15.06
N ILE A 490 -28.70 -1.25 13.88
CA ILE A 490 -28.51 -1.97 12.62
C ILE A 490 -27.01 -2.05 12.33
N GLN A 491 -26.43 -3.23 12.52
CA GLN A 491 -25.03 -3.49 12.24
C GLN A 491 -24.89 -4.33 10.96
N VAL A 492 -24.29 -3.73 9.94
CA VAL A 492 -23.93 -4.40 8.70
C VAL A 492 -22.46 -4.78 8.77
N THR A 493 -22.15 -6.07 8.63
CA THR A 493 -20.76 -6.53 8.57
C THR A 493 -20.48 -7.15 7.22
N SER A 494 -19.57 -6.55 6.46
CA SER A 494 -19.07 -7.21 5.25
C SER A 494 -18.10 -8.33 5.65
N PRO A 495 -18.26 -9.55 5.11
CA PRO A 495 -17.31 -10.61 5.35
C PRO A 495 -15.93 -10.16 4.87
N THR A 496 -14.90 -10.36 5.69
CA THR A 496 -13.52 -10.13 5.28
C THR A 496 -13.19 -11.09 4.14
N SER A 497 -12.53 -10.59 3.08
CA SER A 497 -11.94 -11.42 2.02
C SER A 497 -10.87 -12.40 2.54
N ILE A 498 -10.51 -12.24 3.81
CA ILE A 498 -9.77 -13.20 4.61
C ILE A 498 -10.66 -14.44 4.77
N GLU A 499 -10.66 -15.31 3.76
CA GLU A 499 -10.95 -16.73 3.95
C GLU A 499 -9.81 -17.37 4.78
N GLU A 500 -9.53 -16.84 5.98
CA GLU A 500 -8.87 -17.61 7.02
C GLU A 500 -9.90 -18.64 7.50
N ARG A 501 -10.04 -19.70 6.72
CA ARG A 501 -10.62 -20.98 7.17
C ARG A 501 -9.72 -21.69 8.19
N GLU A 502 -8.72 -21.00 8.73
CA GLU A 502 -7.86 -21.45 9.82
C GLU A 502 -8.05 -20.51 11.04
N ASP A 503 -8.98 -20.91 11.90
CA ASP A 503 -9.11 -20.64 13.34
C ASP A 503 -9.33 -19.22 13.91
N LYS A 504 -8.97 -18.10 13.25
CA LYS A 504 -9.06 -16.75 13.87
C LYS A 504 -10.24 -15.88 13.42
N GLY A 505 -10.60 -15.90 12.13
CA GLY A 505 -11.79 -15.23 11.60
C GLY A 505 -13.08 -15.70 12.29
N ASP A 506 -13.19 -17.02 12.50
CA ASP A 506 -14.32 -17.67 13.16
C ASP A 506 -14.48 -17.22 14.61
N LYS A 507 -13.39 -16.94 15.35
CA LYS A 507 -13.46 -16.48 16.75
C LYS A 507 -14.11 -15.10 16.88
N THR A 508 -13.78 -14.18 15.97
CA THR A 508 -14.36 -12.82 16.00
C THR A 508 -15.82 -12.85 15.56
N ALA A 509 -16.12 -13.63 14.51
CA ALA A 509 -17.48 -13.85 14.05
C ALA A 509 -18.36 -14.45 15.15
N ASN A 510 -17.90 -15.53 15.79
CA ASN A 510 -18.62 -16.19 16.88
C ASN A 510 -18.83 -15.25 18.06
N LYS A 511 -17.80 -14.51 18.49
CA LYS A 511 -17.93 -13.52 19.56
C LYS A 511 -18.98 -12.46 19.23
N ILE A 512 -19.05 -11.98 17.99
CA ILE A 512 -20.06 -11.00 17.58
C ILE A 512 -21.45 -11.63 17.61
N SER A 513 -21.62 -12.83 17.06
CA SER A 513 -22.90 -13.57 17.09
C SER A 513 -23.38 -13.82 18.52
N ASP A 514 -22.47 -14.19 19.43
CA ASP A 514 -22.76 -14.41 20.85
C ASP A 514 -23.21 -13.10 21.53
N LEU A 515 -22.53 -11.99 21.26
CA LEU A 515 -22.91 -10.67 21.78
C LEU A 515 -24.29 -10.25 21.27
N VAL A 516 -24.58 -10.44 19.98
CA VAL A 516 -25.89 -10.13 19.38
C VAL A 516 -26.98 -10.98 20.02
N ALA A 517 -26.76 -12.30 20.14
CA ALA A 517 -27.72 -13.22 20.75
C ALA A 517 -27.99 -12.87 22.21
N ARG A 518 -26.96 -12.50 22.97
CA ARG A 518 -27.08 -12.10 24.37
C ARG A 518 -27.88 -10.81 24.54
N ILE A 519 -27.60 -9.77 23.75
CA ILE A 519 -28.32 -8.49 23.83
C ILE A 519 -29.78 -8.68 23.43
N ASN A 520 -30.04 -9.40 22.33
CA ASN A 520 -31.39 -9.68 21.88
C ASN A 520 -32.17 -10.58 22.84
N GLY A 521 -31.50 -11.52 23.52
CA GLY A 521 -32.12 -12.34 24.56
C GLY A 521 -32.44 -11.59 25.85
N ALA A 522 -31.63 -10.59 26.21
CA ALA A 522 -31.82 -9.81 27.43
C ALA A 522 -32.79 -8.63 27.28
N PHE A 523 -32.75 -7.93 26.15
CA PHE A 523 -33.51 -6.70 25.92
C PHE A 523 -34.54 -6.80 24.77
N GLY A 524 -34.58 -7.92 24.06
CA GLY A 524 -35.57 -8.16 23.01
C GLY A 524 -36.90 -8.70 23.55
N SER A 525 -37.93 -8.56 22.72
CA SER A 525 -39.27 -9.10 22.92
C SER A 525 -39.75 -9.78 21.64
N LEU A 526 -40.91 -10.44 21.69
CA LEU A 526 -41.50 -11.10 20.51
C LEU A 526 -41.74 -10.13 19.34
N SER A 527 -41.97 -8.85 19.64
CA SER A 527 -42.24 -7.80 18.66
C SER A 527 -41.03 -6.90 18.37
N PHE A 528 -39.93 -7.04 19.11
CA PHE A 528 -38.82 -6.09 19.05
C PHE A 528 -37.46 -6.76 19.24
N THR A 529 -36.54 -6.47 18.31
CA THR A 529 -35.16 -6.97 18.36
C THR A 529 -34.21 -5.77 18.39
N PRO A 530 -33.52 -5.51 19.51
CA PRO A 530 -32.64 -4.35 19.68
C PRO A 530 -31.47 -4.29 18.70
N VAL A 531 -30.92 -5.44 18.31
CA VAL A 531 -29.76 -5.53 17.41
C VAL A 531 -30.11 -6.34 16.15
N GLN A 532 -30.06 -5.68 15.00
CA GLN A 532 -30.20 -6.29 13.69
C GLN A 532 -28.82 -6.45 13.05
N HIS A 533 -28.31 -7.69 13.01
CA HIS A 533 -26.99 -8.00 12.46
C HIS A 533 -27.10 -8.63 11.08
N TYR A 534 -26.53 -7.96 10.07
CA TYR A 534 -26.50 -8.42 8.68
C TYR A 534 -25.07 -8.79 8.26
N PRO A 535 -24.66 -10.07 8.31
CA PRO A 535 -23.35 -10.53 7.88
C PRO A 535 -23.26 -10.72 6.35
N GLN A 536 -23.79 -9.77 5.60
CA GLN A 536 -23.87 -9.82 4.15
C GLN A 536 -23.51 -8.47 3.53
N TYR A 537 -23.21 -8.49 2.24
CA TYR A 537 -23.11 -7.25 1.49
C TYR A 537 -24.50 -6.72 1.15
N LEU A 538 -24.73 -5.44 1.41
CA LEU A 538 -25.92 -4.74 0.93
C LEU A 538 -25.77 -4.28 -0.51
N SER A 539 -26.90 -4.11 -1.19
CA SER A 539 -26.96 -3.36 -2.45
C SER A 539 -26.54 -1.90 -2.21
N LYS A 540 -26.12 -1.20 -3.26
CA LYS A 540 -25.73 0.22 -3.15
C LYS A 540 -26.93 1.07 -2.66
N GLU A 541 -28.12 0.72 -3.13
CA GLU A 541 -29.38 1.40 -2.83
C GLU A 541 -29.82 1.14 -1.38
N GLU A 542 -29.73 -0.11 -0.92
CA GLU A 542 -29.95 -0.47 0.50
C GLU A 542 -29.01 0.28 1.43
N TYR A 543 -27.74 0.37 1.03
CA TYR A 543 -26.73 1.03 1.83
C TYR A 543 -27.04 2.52 2.03
N PHE A 544 -27.32 3.26 0.95
CA PHE A 544 -27.64 4.67 1.06
C PHE A 544 -29.00 4.92 1.73
N ALA A 545 -29.99 4.04 1.51
CA ALA A 545 -31.25 4.12 2.22
C ALA A 545 -31.04 3.96 3.74
N LEU A 546 -30.23 2.99 4.16
CA LEU A 546 -29.89 2.78 5.56
C LEU A 546 -29.19 3.99 6.18
N LEU A 547 -28.19 4.56 5.49
CA LEU A 547 -27.49 5.76 5.98
C LEU A 547 -28.39 6.99 6.08
N ARG A 548 -29.38 7.15 5.19
CA ARG A 548 -30.32 8.29 5.20
C ARG A 548 -31.37 8.19 6.31
N VAL A 549 -31.85 6.99 6.63
CA VAL A 549 -32.88 6.79 7.66
C VAL A 549 -32.29 6.79 9.08
N ALA A 550 -31.01 6.46 9.22
CA ALA A 550 -30.31 6.44 10.49
C ALA A 550 -30.42 7.77 11.28
N ASP A 551 -30.75 7.68 12.56
CA ASP A 551 -30.71 8.80 13.51
C ASP A 551 -29.29 9.06 14.02
N VAL A 552 -28.47 8.00 14.19
CA VAL A 552 -27.09 8.11 14.68
C VAL A 552 -26.16 7.21 13.89
N GLY A 553 -25.01 7.74 13.47
CA GLY A 553 -23.92 6.96 12.87
C GLY A 553 -22.90 6.59 13.93
N LEU A 554 -22.62 5.29 14.12
CA LEU A 554 -21.73 4.82 15.18
C LEU A 554 -20.51 4.08 14.61
N ILE A 555 -19.35 4.73 14.69
CA ILE A 555 -18.07 4.24 14.16
C ILE A 555 -17.07 4.04 15.30
N THR A 556 -16.83 2.79 15.69
CA THR A 556 -16.02 2.42 16.88
C THR A 556 -14.69 1.78 16.52
N SER A 557 -14.11 2.14 15.37
CA SER A 557 -12.85 1.55 14.89
C SER A 557 -11.73 1.70 15.92
N VAL A 558 -11.09 0.59 16.29
CA VAL A 558 -9.98 0.55 17.26
C VAL A 558 -8.74 1.21 16.69
N ARG A 559 -8.50 1.04 15.39
CA ARG A 559 -7.42 1.71 14.65
C ARG A 559 -7.75 1.65 13.17
N ASP A 560 -7.78 2.80 12.51
CA ASP A 560 -8.11 2.88 11.09
C ASP A 560 -7.35 4.00 10.40
N GLY A 561 -7.02 3.78 9.12
CA GLY A 561 -6.37 4.78 8.29
C GLY A 561 -7.37 5.84 7.85
N MET A 562 -8.48 5.39 7.27
CA MET A 562 -9.56 6.24 6.81
C MET A 562 -10.90 5.50 6.87
N ASN A 563 -11.91 6.16 7.42
CA ASN A 563 -13.28 5.65 7.47
C ASN A 563 -14.17 6.37 6.44
N THR A 564 -14.36 5.75 5.27
CA THR A 564 -15.21 6.31 4.21
C THR A 564 -16.69 6.34 4.61
N THR A 565 -17.14 5.36 5.40
CA THR A 565 -18.53 5.30 5.88
C THR A 565 -18.89 6.52 6.73
N ALA A 566 -17.97 7.03 7.55
CA ALA A 566 -18.18 8.27 8.31
C ALA A 566 -18.44 9.47 7.38
N LEU A 567 -17.68 9.60 6.29
CA LEU A 567 -17.86 10.67 5.31
C LEU A 567 -19.16 10.51 4.51
N GLU A 568 -19.46 9.29 4.06
CA GLU A 568 -20.68 8.97 3.33
C GLU A 568 -21.93 9.20 4.21
N TYR A 569 -21.85 8.89 5.51
CA TYR A 569 -22.91 9.15 6.48
C TYR A 569 -23.19 10.66 6.60
N VAL A 570 -22.15 11.49 6.76
CA VAL A 570 -22.32 12.95 6.84
C VAL A 570 -23.05 13.51 5.61
N ILE A 571 -22.72 13.01 4.42
CA ILE A 571 -23.42 13.39 3.18
C ILE A 571 -24.88 12.95 3.19
N CYS A 572 -25.16 11.71 3.60
CA CYS A 572 -26.52 11.16 3.65
C CYS A 572 -27.42 11.86 4.69
N GLN A 573 -26.82 12.49 5.70
CA GLN A 573 -27.53 13.20 6.75
C GLN A 573 -27.91 14.65 6.38
N ARG A 574 -27.81 15.03 5.09
CA ARG A 574 -28.15 16.38 4.59
C ARG A 574 -29.49 16.91 5.11
N ASP A 575 -30.51 16.07 5.19
CA ASP A 575 -31.87 16.50 5.54
C ASP A 575 -32.23 16.20 7.01
N ASN A 576 -31.65 15.13 7.60
CA ASN A 576 -32.00 14.63 8.94
C ASN A 576 -31.05 15.15 10.05
N HIS A 577 -29.83 15.54 9.69
CA HIS A 577 -28.78 16.04 10.59
C HIS A 577 -28.44 15.07 11.75
N GLY A 578 -28.50 13.76 11.50
CA GLY A 578 -28.15 12.75 12.48
C GLY A 578 -26.70 12.89 12.95
N PRO A 579 -26.42 12.88 14.27
CA PRO A 579 -25.07 13.00 14.79
C PRO A 579 -24.20 11.79 14.43
N LEU A 580 -22.92 12.07 14.20
CA LEU A 580 -21.90 11.06 13.96
C LEU A 580 -21.06 10.88 15.23
N ILE A 581 -21.04 9.66 15.74
CA ILE A 581 -20.11 9.21 16.79
C ILE A 581 -18.94 8.49 16.11
N ILE A 582 -17.72 8.98 16.34
CA ILE A 582 -16.51 8.45 15.72
C ILE A 582 -15.42 8.19 16.76
N SER A 583 -14.75 7.04 16.64
CA SER A 583 -13.57 6.72 17.43
C SER A 583 -12.43 7.72 17.19
N GLU A 584 -11.81 8.19 18.26
CA GLU A 584 -10.60 9.03 18.22
C GLU A 584 -9.40 8.35 17.53
N PHE A 585 -9.43 7.01 17.44
CA PHE A 585 -8.40 6.21 16.77
C PHE A 585 -8.64 6.02 15.27
N SER A 586 -9.68 6.63 14.71
CA SER A 586 -9.87 6.72 13.26
C SER A 586 -9.01 7.84 12.68
N GLY A 587 -8.28 7.59 11.59
CA GLY A 587 -7.54 8.65 10.90
C GLY A 587 -8.42 9.78 10.36
N THR A 588 -9.72 9.53 10.18
CA THR A 588 -10.71 10.55 9.79
C THR A 588 -11.15 11.44 10.96
N ALA A 589 -10.93 11.04 12.22
CA ALA A 589 -11.37 11.79 13.39
C ALA A 589 -10.74 13.20 13.45
N GLY A 590 -9.46 13.31 13.11
CA GLY A 590 -8.76 14.60 13.06
C GLY A 590 -9.35 15.59 12.05
N SER A 591 -9.94 15.09 10.97
CA SER A 591 -10.61 15.91 9.95
C SER A 591 -12.05 16.27 10.34
N LEU A 592 -12.72 15.41 11.11
CA LEU A 592 -14.11 15.59 11.54
C LEU A 592 -14.20 16.12 12.98
N GLY A 593 -13.67 17.33 13.22
CA GLY A 593 -13.61 17.93 14.57
C GLY A 593 -14.96 18.26 15.22
N ASN A 594 -16.05 18.31 14.45
CA ASN A 594 -17.41 18.55 14.97
C ASN A 594 -18.23 17.26 15.18
N ALA A 595 -17.64 16.09 14.93
CA ALA A 595 -18.24 14.81 15.29
C ALA A 595 -18.05 14.54 16.78
N MET A 596 -18.85 13.64 17.34
CA MET A 596 -18.69 13.21 18.74
C MET A 596 -17.57 12.18 18.81
N HIS A 597 -16.44 12.57 19.41
CA HIS A 597 -15.27 11.70 19.52
C HIS A 597 -15.37 10.81 20.76
N ILE A 598 -15.12 9.52 20.60
CA ILE A 598 -15.18 8.53 21.67
C ILE A 598 -13.91 7.69 21.71
N ASN A 599 -13.56 7.22 22.89
CA ASN A 599 -12.61 6.13 23.06
C ASN A 599 -13.39 4.79 23.03
N PRO A 600 -13.27 3.95 21.99
CA PRO A 600 -14.00 2.68 21.90
C PRO A 600 -13.65 1.67 23.00
N TRP A 601 -12.56 1.89 23.76
CA TRP A 601 -12.22 1.08 24.92
C TRP A 601 -12.95 1.51 26.19
N ASP A 602 -13.41 2.76 26.25
CA ASP A 602 -14.31 3.23 27.27
C ASP A 602 -15.76 2.96 26.84
N LEU A 603 -16.22 1.76 27.18
CA LEU A 603 -17.56 1.31 26.85
C LEU A 603 -18.65 2.14 27.55
N SER A 604 -18.34 2.65 28.75
CA SER A 604 -19.26 3.52 29.50
C SER A 604 -19.38 4.88 28.84
N GLY A 605 -18.25 5.53 28.54
CA GLY A 605 -18.24 6.81 27.82
C GLY A 605 -18.85 6.70 26.43
N THR A 606 -18.68 5.56 25.75
CA THR A 606 -19.37 5.30 24.46
C THR A 606 -20.88 5.16 24.64
N ALA A 607 -21.36 4.51 25.70
CA ALA A 607 -22.78 4.43 26.03
C ALA A 607 -23.38 5.81 26.34
N ASP A 608 -22.66 6.63 27.10
CA ASP A 608 -23.07 8.00 27.44
C ASP A 608 -23.10 8.89 26.18
N ALA A 609 -22.17 8.69 25.25
CA ALA A 609 -22.16 9.37 23.95
C ALA A 609 -23.35 8.96 23.05
N ILE A 610 -23.77 7.69 23.10
CA ILE A 610 -24.98 7.22 22.40
C ILE A 610 -26.22 7.92 22.95
N ASP A 611 -26.37 7.99 24.27
CA ASP A 611 -27.49 8.67 24.90
C ASP A 611 -27.53 10.16 24.55
N LEU A 612 -26.38 10.85 24.66
CA LEU A 612 -26.25 12.25 24.27
C LEU A 612 -26.60 12.48 22.79
N ALA A 613 -26.17 11.59 21.88
CA ALA A 613 -26.50 11.70 20.46
C ALA A 613 -28.01 11.58 20.20
N LEU A 614 -28.69 10.67 20.92
CA LEU A 614 -30.13 10.47 20.78
C LEU A 614 -30.94 11.65 21.37
N THR A 615 -30.52 12.18 22.51
CA THR A 615 -31.18 13.29 23.23
C THR A 615 -30.83 14.69 22.72
N MET A 616 -29.77 14.83 21.91
CA MET A 616 -29.29 16.13 21.44
C MET A 616 -30.35 16.92 20.67
N ASP A 617 -30.40 18.22 20.96
CA ASP A 617 -31.34 19.17 20.38
C ASP A 617 -31.18 19.32 18.87
N ARG A 618 -32.30 19.55 18.17
CA ARG A 618 -32.31 19.69 16.70
C ARG A 618 -31.42 20.84 16.20
N LYS A 619 -31.27 21.91 16.98
CA LYS A 619 -30.43 23.07 16.63
C LYS A 619 -28.94 22.70 16.67
N ASP A 620 -28.52 21.99 17.71
CA ASP A 620 -27.13 21.56 17.87
C ASP A 620 -26.75 20.51 16.84
N LYS A 621 -27.66 19.57 16.56
CA LYS A 621 -27.55 18.60 15.46
C LYS A 621 -27.30 19.29 14.12
N ALA A 622 -28.13 20.28 13.78
CA ALA A 622 -28.00 21.03 12.52
C ALA A 622 -26.68 21.84 12.46
N LEU A 623 -26.26 22.45 13.57
CA LEU A 623 -25.02 23.21 13.62
C LEU A 623 -23.79 22.32 13.45
N ALA A 624 -23.75 21.17 14.15
CA ALA A 624 -22.67 20.20 14.03
C ALA A 624 -22.62 19.61 12.62
N HIS A 625 -23.79 19.20 12.09
CA HIS A 625 -23.89 18.65 10.73
C HIS A 625 -23.45 19.66 9.67
N SER A 626 -23.86 20.93 9.74
CA SER A 626 -23.49 21.94 8.74
C SER A 626 -21.97 22.11 8.60
N LYS A 627 -21.23 22.08 9.73
CA LYS A 627 -19.77 22.16 9.74
C LYS A 627 -19.13 20.90 9.14
N LEU A 628 -19.62 19.72 9.52
CA LEU A 628 -19.14 18.45 8.98
C LEU A 628 -19.42 18.35 7.49
N TYR A 629 -20.65 18.65 7.06
CA TYR A 629 -21.08 18.62 5.67
C TYR A 629 -20.20 19.52 4.80
N LYS A 630 -19.99 20.77 5.23
CA LYS A 630 -19.08 21.69 4.53
C LYS A 630 -17.67 21.12 4.38
N HIS A 631 -17.11 20.55 5.45
CA HIS A 631 -15.78 19.96 5.40
C HIS A 631 -15.70 18.81 4.39
N VAL A 632 -16.68 17.90 4.40
CA VAL A 632 -16.72 16.74 3.49
C VAL A 632 -16.96 17.15 2.03
N THR A 633 -17.76 18.19 1.78
CA THR A 633 -18.00 18.71 0.43
C THR A 633 -16.84 19.53 -0.12
N ASP A 634 -16.07 20.20 0.74
CA ASP A 634 -14.91 20.99 0.32
C ASP A 634 -13.66 20.10 0.16
N SER A 635 -13.50 19.09 1.02
CA SER A 635 -12.33 18.19 1.05
C SER A 635 -12.60 16.91 0.26
N THR A 636 -12.81 17.05 -1.05
CA THR A 636 -13.13 15.93 -1.93
C THR A 636 -11.91 15.11 -2.34
N VAL A 637 -12.15 13.94 -2.94
CA VAL A 637 -11.07 13.12 -3.54
C VAL A 637 -10.30 13.87 -4.65
N GLN A 638 -10.98 14.75 -5.39
CA GLN A 638 -10.37 15.60 -6.41
C GLN A 638 -9.43 16.63 -5.77
N ALA A 639 -9.88 17.29 -4.70
CA ALA A 639 -9.07 18.24 -3.95
C ALA A 639 -7.84 17.56 -3.32
N TRP A 640 -8.00 16.35 -2.79
CA TRP A 640 -6.89 15.53 -2.28
C TRP A 640 -5.86 15.23 -3.38
N THR A 641 -6.31 14.74 -4.53
CA THR A 641 -5.43 14.38 -5.66
C THR A 641 -4.65 15.59 -6.17
N GLY A 642 -5.35 16.71 -6.38
CA GLY A 642 -4.74 17.97 -6.82
C GLY A 642 -3.73 18.52 -5.82
N SER A 643 -4.09 18.56 -4.53
CA SER A 643 -3.20 19.00 -3.46
C SER A 643 -1.93 18.15 -3.36
N TYR A 644 -2.09 16.81 -3.43
CA TYR A 644 -0.97 15.88 -3.39
C TYR A 644 -0.02 16.08 -4.57
N LEU A 645 -0.54 16.10 -5.80
CA LEU A 645 0.28 16.28 -7.01
C LEU A 645 0.96 17.66 -7.02
N LYS A 646 0.24 18.72 -6.67
CA LYS A 646 0.78 20.08 -6.60
C LYS A 646 1.93 20.17 -5.60
N ARG A 647 1.77 19.56 -4.42
CA ARG A 647 2.82 19.51 -3.39
C ARG A 647 4.03 18.70 -3.87
N LEU A 648 3.80 17.56 -4.52
CA LEU A 648 4.85 16.73 -5.12
C LEU A 648 5.66 17.53 -6.15
N LEU A 649 5.01 18.19 -7.11
CA LEU A 649 5.69 18.99 -8.12
C LEU A 649 6.46 20.16 -7.52
N THR A 650 5.90 20.84 -6.52
CA THR A 650 6.58 21.92 -5.80
C THR A 650 7.85 21.41 -5.10
N ASN A 651 7.79 20.22 -4.50
CA ASN A 651 8.95 19.58 -3.88
C ASN A 651 10.01 19.23 -4.94
N LEU A 652 9.61 18.59 -6.04
CA LEU A 652 10.52 18.26 -7.15
C LEU A 652 11.21 19.49 -7.74
N ALA A 653 10.50 20.61 -7.88
CA ALA A 653 11.06 21.85 -8.41
C ALA A 653 12.00 22.58 -7.44
N SER A 654 11.84 22.35 -6.12
CA SER A 654 12.62 23.04 -5.08
C SER A 654 13.92 22.32 -4.76
N PHE A 655 13.95 21.00 -4.89
CA PHE A 655 15.12 20.18 -4.62
C PHE A 655 15.66 19.65 -5.96
N ASP A 656 16.66 20.34 -6.50
CA ASP A 656 17.39 19.84 -7.65
C ASP A 656 18.12 18.54 -7.25
N GLN A 657 17.53 17.40 -7.60
CA GLN A 657 18.09 16.07 -7.32
C GLN A 657 19.24 15.71 -8.27
N SER A 658 19.87 16.69 -8.92
CA SER A 658 20.79 16.53 -10.04
C SER A 658 22.07 15.74 -9.73
N SER A 659 22.31 15.28 -8.49
CA SER A 659 23.38 14.32 -8.22
C SER A 659 23.20 13.50 -6.94
N ALA A 660 22.03 12.86 -6.76
CA ALA A 660 21.97 11.77 -5.79
C ALA A 660 22.93 10.65 -6.26
N THR A 661 24.02 10.44 -5.51
CA THR A 661 25.02 9.41 -5.84
C THR A 661 24.31 8.06 -5.82
N PRO A 662 24.31 7.29 -6.92
CA PRO A 662 23.56 6.04 -6.98
C PRO A 662 24.03 5.07 -5.90
N ALA A 663 23.09 4.37 -5.28
CA ALA A 663 23.42 3.32 -4.32
C ALA A 663 24.31 2.27 -5.00
N LEU A 664 25.41 1.89 -4.33
CA LEU A 664 26.36 0.93 -4.85
C LEU A 664 25.73 -0.46 -4.95
N ASP A 665 25.54 -0.95 -6.18
CA ASP A 665 25.08 -2.32 -6.44
C ASP A 665 26.16 -3.32 -5.97
N ARG A 666 25.92 -3.93 -4.81
CA ARG A 666 26.85 -4.85 -4.17
C ARG A 666 27.09 -6.10 -4.99
N ALA A 667 26.10 -6.62 -5.69
CA ALA A 667 26.26 -7.83 -6.49
C ALA A 667 27.09 -7.55 -7.73
N LYS A 668 26.79 -6.45 -8.43
CA LYS A 668 27.60 -5.99 -9.56
C LYS A 668 29.03 -5.68 -9.12
N LEU A 669 29.21 -4.98 -8.00
CA LEU A 669 30.53 -4.73 -7.41
C LEU A 669 31.28 -6.03 -7.12
N LEU A 670 30.65 -7.00 -6.46
CA LEU A 670 31.28 -8.28 -6.12
C LEU A 670 31.64 -9.10 -7.36
N ALA A 671 30.77 -9.12 -8.37
CA ALA A 671 31.03 -9.79 -9.64
C ALA A 671 32.21 -9.14 -10.37
N GLN A 672 32.23 -7.81 -10.46
CA GLN A 672 33.32 -7.04 -11.08
C GLN A 672 34.63 -7.14 -10.27
N TYR A 673 34.55 -7.14 -8.95
CA TYR A 673 35.70 -7.34 -8.06
C TYR A 673 36.36 -8.69 -8.35
N ARG A 674 35.58 -9.77 -8.39
CA ARG A 674 36.11 -11.13 -8.61
C ARG A 674 36.73 -11.30 -10.00
N SER A 675 36.21 -10.63 -11.03
CA SER A 675 36.73 -10.74 -12.40
C SER A 675 37.89 -9.79 -12.72
N ALA A 676 38.02 -8.69 -11.98
CA ALA A 676 39.06 -7.68 -12.20
C ALA A 676 40.44 -8.17 -11.76
N LYS A 677 41.44 -7.96 -12.63
CA LYS A 677 42.87 -8.27 -12.40
C LYS A 677 43.61 -7.18 -11.64
N ARG A 678 43.11 -5.94 -11.67
CA ARG A 678 43.62 -4.79 -10.92
C ARG A 678 42.44 -3.96 -10.43
N ARG A 679 42.45 -3.54 -9.18
CA ARG A 679 41.32 -2.88 -8.52
C ARG A 679 41.84 -1.65 -7.79
N LEU A 680 41.17 -0.51 -7.98
CA LEU A 680 41.52 0.74 -7.32
C LEU A 680 40.43 1.09 -6.31
N PHE A 681 40.84 1.33 -5.07
CA PHE A 681 39.99 1.81 -3.99
C PHE A 681 40.49 3.17 -3.53
N MET A 682 39.59 4.15 -3.51
CA MET A 682 39.88 5.51 -3.06
C MET A 682 38.87 5.83 -1.97
N PHE A 683 39.35 6.02 -0.74
CA PHE A 683 38.51 6.32 0.40
C PHE A 683 38.79 7.73 0.89
N ASP A 684 37.73 8.49 1.09
CA ASP A 684 37.82 9.73 1.86
C ASP A 684 38.04 9.40 3.35
N TYR A 685 38.70 10.29 4.08
CA TYR A 685 39.02 10.05 5.49
C TYR A 685 37.91 10.54 6.42
N ASP A 686 37.59 11.83 6.35
CA ASP A 686 36.64 12.50 7.23
C ASP A 686 35.20 12.23 6.76
N GLY A 687 34.31 11.83 7.67
CA GLY A 687 32.93 11.47 7.34
C GLY A 687 32.75 10.09 6.67
N THR A 688 33.81 9.50 6.12
CA THR A 688 33.77 8.16 5.50
C THR A 688 34.43 7.09 6.37
N LEU A 689 35.72 7.22 6.70
CA LEU A 689 36.44 6.26 7.54
C LEU A 689 36.37 6.61 9.03
N THR A 690 36.21 7.90 9.33
CA THR A 690 36.04 8.44 10.67
C THR A 690 34.84 9.38 10.71
N PRO A 691 34.10 9.47 11.83
CA PRO A 691 32.98 10.41 11.93
C PRO A 691 33.49 11.86 11.90
N ILE A 692 32.67 12.77 11.35
CA ILE A 692 32.97 14.21 11.41
C ILE A 692 32.86 14.67 12.87
N VAL A 693 33.97 15.15 13.42
CA VAL A 693 34.10 15.63 14.80
C VAL A 693 34.39 17.13 14.82
N ARG A 694 33.98 17.81 15.90
CA ARG A 694 34.17 19.27 16.05
C ARG A 694 35.64 19.67 16.15
N ASP A 695 36.43 18.85 16.83
CA ASP A 695 37.88 18.98 16.87
C ASP A 695 38.48 18.02 15.83
N PRO A 696 39.05 18.53 14.74
CA PRO A 696 39.62 17.69 13.69
C PRO A 696 40.68 16.71 14.21
N GLN A 697 41.48 17.06 15.22
CA GLN A 697 42.53 16.17 15.72
C GLN A 697 41.98 14.94 16.46
N SER A 698 40.73 15.01 16.92
CA SER A 698 40.03 13.91 17.59
C SER A 698 39.42 12.88 16.62
N ALA A 699 39.58 13.06 15.30
CA ALA A 699 39.05 12.16 14.27
C ALA A 699 39.92 10.90 14.13
N THR A 700 40.01 10.07 15.18
CA THR A 700 40.87 8.89 15.20
C THR A 700 40.19 7.66 14.60
N PRO A 701 40.86 6.88 13.73
CA PRO A 701 40.27 5.69 13.13
C PRO A 701 40.16 4.56 14.14
N SER A 702 39.01 3.87 14.15
CA SER A 702 38.83 2.72 15.06
C SER A 702 39.70 1.52 14.65
N ASP A 703 40.06 0.66 15.61
CA ASP A 703 40.80 -0.59 15.35
C ASP A 703 40.17 -1.49 14.30
N ARG A 704 38.84 -1.43 14.16
CA ARG A 704 38.11 -2.19 13.13
C ARG A 704 38.41 -1.65 11.73
N VAL A 705 38.46 -0.32 11.58
CA VAL A 705 38.77 0.34 10.30
C VAL A 705 40.20 0.02 9.89
N ILE A 706 41.16 0.19 10.80
CA ILE A 706 42.59 -0.10 10.54
C ILE A 706 42.78 -1.56 10.10
N ARG A 707 42.17 -2.53 10.83
CA ARG A 707 42.25 -3.95 10.46
C ARG A 707 41.66 -4.26 9.09
N ASN A 708 40.52 -3.65 8.76
CA ASN A 708 39.88 -3.85 7.46
C ASN A 708 40.69 -3.24 6.31
N LEU A 709 41.25 -2.04 6.50
CA LEU A 709 42.13 -1.40 5.51
C LEU A 709 43.37 -2.25 5.27
N LYS A 710 44.01 -2.74 6.35
CA LYS A 710 45.16 -3.64 6.24
C LYS A 710 44.83 -4.93 5.50
N MET A 711 43.70 -5.55 5.81
CA MET A 711 43.23 -6.76 5.11
C MET A 711 42.96 -6.47 3.63
N LEU A 712 42.33 -5.33 3.31
CA LEU A 712 42.02 -4.95 1.94
C LEU A 712 43.28 -4.65 1.11
N ALA A 713 44.25 -3.95 1.70
CA ALA A 713 45.54 -3.60 1.09
C ALA A 713 46.48 -4.81 0.96
N SER A 714 46.29 -5.86 1.76
CA SER A 714 47.12 -7.08 1.67
C SER A 714 46.90 -7.92 0.41
N ASP A 715 45.79 -7.72 -0.34
CA ASP A 715 45.60 -8.34 -1.65
C ASP A 715 46.41 -7.56 -2.70
N PRO A 716 47.42 -8.16 -3.35
CA PRO A 716 48.30 -7.46 -4.29
C PRO A 716 47.58 -6.95 -5.54
N ASN A 717 46.35 -7.43 -5.82
CA ASN A 717 45.55 -6.91 -6.94
C ASN A 717 44.82 -5.61 -6.58
N ASN A 718 44.78 -5.23 -5.30
CA ASN A 718 44.13 -4.03 -4.80
C ASN A 718 45.17 -2.91 -4.62
N ALA A 719 44.95 -1.78 -5.30
CA ALA A 719 45.58 -0.52 -4.97
C ALA A 719 44.61 0.26 -4.07
N VAL A 720 44.96 0.45 -2.81
CA VAL A 720 44.09 1.13 -1.83
C VAL A 720 44.70 2.47 -1.47
N TRP A 721 43.91 3.53 -1.60
CA TRP A 721 44.32 4.91 -1.38
C TRP A 721 43.40 5.60 -0.38
N ILE A 722 43.97 6.31 0.58
CA ILE A 722 43.25 7.25 1.44
C ILE A 722 43.48 8.66 0.91
N ILE A 723 42.40 9.38 0.66
CA ILE A 723 42.42 10.76 0.19
C ILE A 723 41.89 11.62 1.32
N SER A 724 42.67 12.63 1.69
CA SER A 724 42.32 13.48 2.81
C SER A 724 42.85 14.89 2.65
N GLY A 725 42.11 15.85 3.21
CA GLY A 725 42.61 17.21 3.45
C GLY A 725 43.54 17.31 4.65
N ARG A 726 43.74 16.24 5.43
CA ARG A 726 44.63 16.24 6.60
C ARG A 726 46.09 16.37 6.20
N ASP A 727 46.90 16.89 7.13
CA ASP A 727 48.34 16.96 6.95
C ASP A 727 48.96 15.55 6.90
N GLN A 728 50.17 15.49 6.33
CA GLN A 728 50.91 14.24 6.20
C GLN A 728 51.17 13.58 7.56
N GLN A 729 51.58 14.37 8.56
CA GLN A 729 52.03 13.85 9.85
C GLN A 729 50.92 13.08 10.56
N PHE A 730 49.69 13.60 10.51
CA PHE A 730 48.52 12.96 11.09
C PHE A 730 48.19 11.62 10.41
N LEU A 731 48.17 11.57 9.07
CA LEU A 731 47.88 10.32 8.36
C LEU A 731 48.99 9.27 8.55
N ASP A 732 50.25 9.70 8.56
CA ASP A 732 51.40 8.82 8.80
C ASP A 732 51.37 8.23 10.23
N GLU A 733 50.99 9.02 11.24
CA GLU A 733 50.86 8.56 12.63
C GLU A 733 49.84 7.42 12.75
N TRP A 734 48.65 7.59 12.18
CA TRP A 734 47.55 6.64 12.36
C TRP A 734 47.58 5.46 11.39
N MET A 735 48.06 5.65 10.16
CA MET A 735 47.95 4.65 9.09
C MET A 735 49.27 4.38 8.35
N GLY A 736 50.32 5.15 8.60
CA GLY A 736 51.63 5.00 7.93
C GLY A 736 52.36 3.69 8.24
N HIS A 737 51.89 2.93 9.24
CA HIS A 737 52.37 1.58 9.55
C HIS A 737 51.84 0.49 8.58
N ILE A 738 50.88 0.82 7.70
CA ILE A 738 50.38 -0.07 6.64
C ILE A 738 51.11 0.28 5.35
N THR A 739 52.14 -0.49 5.01
CA THR A 739 53.05 -0.18 3.90
C THR A 739 52.43 -0.28 2.50
N GLU A 740 51.36 -1.06 2.37
CA GLU A 740 50.65 -1.33 1.12
C GLU A 740 49.55 -0.30 0.83
N LEU A 741 49.33 0.65 1.75
CA LEU A 741 48.31 1.68 1.65
C LEU A 741 48.90 2.97 1.06
N GLY A 742 48.32 3.47 -0.02
CA GLY A 742 48.67 4.78 -0.57
C GLY A 742 48.01 5.90 0.24
N LEU A 743 48.77 6.94 0.55
CA LEU A 743 48.26 8.11 1.29
C LEU A 743 48.35 9.36 0.42
N SER A 744 47.21 10.04 0.24
CA SER A 744 47.11 11.35 -0.41
C SER A 744 46.66 12.38 0.62
N ALA A 745 47.62 13.18 1.08
CA ALA A 745 47.43 14.18 2.13
C ALA A 745 47.39 15.61 1.55
N GLU A 746 46.95 16.57 2.36
CA GLU A 746 46.93 18.01 2.02
C GLU A 746 46.26 18.29 0.67
N HIS A 747 45.07 17.70 0.45
CA HIS A 747 44.33 17.83 -0.80
C HIS A 747 45.10 17.35 -2.05
N GLY A 748 46.00 16.37 -1.86
CA GLY A 748 46.80 15.77 -2.93
C GLY A 748 48.14 16.43 -3.17
N SER A 749 48.54 17.40 -2.34
CA SER A 749 49.89 17.99 -2.38
C SER A 749 50.97 16.95 -2.03
N PHE A 750 50.64 15.99 -1.15
CA PHE A 750 51.52 14.92 -0.75
C PHE A 750 50.93 13.56 -1.14
N MET A 751 51.74 12.70 -1.76
CA MET A 751 51.39 11.32 -2.09
C MET A 751 52.53 10.38 -1.70
N ARG A 752 52.20 9.26 -1.07
CA ARG A 752 53.13 8.20 -0.66
C ARG A 752 52.68 6.85 -1.16
#